data_AF-A0A4P7GTU4-F1
#
_entry.id   AF-A0A4P7GTU4-F1
#
_cell.length_a   1.000
_cell.length_b   1.000
_cell.length_c   1.000
_cell.angle_alpha   90.00
_cell.angle_beta   90.00
_cell.angle_gamma   90.00
#
_symmetry.space_group_name_H-M   'P 1'
#
loop_
_entity.id
_entity.type
_entity.pdbx_description
1 polymer ?
#
loop_
_entity_poly.entity_id
_entity_poly.type
_entity_poly.pdbx_seq_one_letter_code
_entity_poly.pdbx_strand_id
1 'polypeptide(L)'
;MTAEEPAGIAGRGVAGPRAGVPATPGGASGAPRGGPATSGEPARPAGTPATGTAPASGAALEGDPGPRGVWVLSAAAVRRGDRLAADAGLGGPVLMETAGRTAATLLWKVAGPFSAREPVVVLAGGGNNGGDGMVLARWVARWAGPTAVKVFLLAEPGRLRGEAAVQWSLLARSGVPAFALAGEPAPGAQQGSRQNPGTGAGAAPVAAEFPEPGAARQPAAGSAGAAGPHTEVGPQPAADRPAAAGPPAAAGAGSGVGLAVDPFLDHLEAAVARARVVVDALLGVGVRGAPRPLAARALQVVGAAGVPVFALDLPSGLDADTGEAAPVVPRATWTATFAAAKWGLVLGQGPERAGQVFVVDIGWPQETGTGVGGTGGEAEAGAPGGGTGGFPSARVLDAAGVAALLPRRPWDAHKGWAGHVVVAGGRPGQVGAAVLAGTAALQAGAGTVTLAVPAPVRTEAAVHRPEIMTWALPATAGGEWDAAAVTALAQRERERRGRVVRVIGPGLGQSPGAAACLVAWLGLDRPAARDPAEGASDDDRPADAPHGRPADGAPGTDGEPGARAPEGAAAAGSAAAGPVCRPTVLDADGLNLAALLGIDRLRERPGSFPLVLTPHPGEAARLLGWTTARVQAERPRAAVELARRAGAVAVLKGAGTLIAGPGGELYICTRGHPGMASAGMGDALAGIVGAFLAQGLEPLAAALVAVFVHALAGELAAPAEGIPVQATQLITRLPEALDRIRRGSPGSAAALGIPGVAWLRPPLEGDGAPVG
;
A
#
# COMPACT_ATOMS: atom_id res chain seq x y z
N MET A 1 -11.75 -67.92 15.56
CA MET A 1 -12.62 -67.46 16.66
C MET A 1 -13.45 -66.30 16.11
N THR A 2 -14.43 -66.47 15.21
CA THR A 2 -15.39 -67.55 14.88
C THR A 2 -16.47 -67.83 15.94
N ALA A 3 -17.63 -67.21 15.73
CA ALA A 3 -19.02 -67.58 16.08
C ALA A 3 -19.88 -66.41 15.55
N GLU A 4 -20.58 -66.47 14.41
CA GLU A 4 -21.78 -67.28 14.06
C GLU A 4 -23.01 -66.83 14.88
N GLU A 5 -24.08 -66.23 14.32
CA GLU A 5 -25.09 -66.71 13.33
C GLU A 5 -26.19 -67.65 13.93
N PRO A 6 -27.33 -67.94 13.26
CA PRO A 6 -28.15 -67.15 12.30
C PRO A 6 -29.70 -67.29 12.53
N ALA A 7 -30.54 -66.63 11.68
CA ALA A 7 -31.86 -67.09 11.15
C ALA A 7 -32.65 -65.89 10.53
N GLY A 8 -33.52 -65.98 9.51
CA GLY A 8 -33.91 -67.03 8.53
C GLY A 8 -34.93 -66.44 7.51
N ILE A 9 -34.84 -66.65 6.18
CA ILE A 9 -35.50 -67.73 5.37
C ILE A 9 -37.05 -67.56 5.32
N ALA A 10 -37.81 -67.50 4.19
CA ALA A 10 -37.62 -67.67 2.71
C ALA A 10 -38.71 -66.85 1.93
N GLY A 11 -38.88 -66.81 0.59
CA GLY A 11 -38.08 -67.26 -0.58
C GLY A 11 -38.91 -67.65 -1.84
N ARG A 12 -38.39 -67.37 -3.07
CA ARG A 12 -38.88 -67.73 -4.45
C ARG A 12 -40.16 -66.97 -4.92
N GLY A 13 -40.37 -66.54 -6.18
CA GLY A 13 -39.65 -66.55 -7.50
C GLY A 13 -40.53 -65.80 -8.56
N VAL A 14 -40.48 -65.89 -9.92
CA VAL A 14 -39.66 -66.56 -10.98
C VAL A 14 -39.89 -65.80 -12.34
N ALA A 15 -38.96 -65.88 -13.32
CA ALA A 15 -39.08 -65.59 -14.79
C ALA A 15 -39.13 -64.13 -15.34
N GLY A 16 -38.79 -63.98 -16.65
CA GLY A 16 -38.86 -62.75 -17.49
C GLY A 16 -39.88 -62.88 -18.65
N PRO A 17 -39.82 -62.14 -19.81
CA PRO A 17 -38.61 -61.93 -20.64
C PRO A 17 -38.50 -60.61 -21.51
N ARG A 18 -37.47 -60.61 -22.37
CA ARG A 18 -37.01 -59.78 -23.53
C ARG A 18 -37.92 -58.79 -24.32
N ALA A 19 -37.20 -57.87 -25.02
CA ALA A 19 -37.48 -57.13 -26.29
C ALA A 19 -38.27 -55.78 -26.18
N GLY A 20 -38.10 -54.81 -27.10
CA GLY A 20 -37.32 -54.75 -28.36
C GLY A 20 -37.08 -53.32 -28.91
N VAL A 21 -36.62 -53.19 -30.17
CA VAL A 21 -36.16 -51.93 -30.83
C VAL A 21 -37.04 -51.60 -32.06
N PRO A 22 -37.14 -50.32 -32.47
CA PRO A 22 -37.02 -49.97 -33.90
C PRO A 22 -36.10 -48.74 -34.15
N ALA A 23 -35.68 -48.47 -35.40
CA ALA A 23 -34.58 -47.54 -35.70
C ALA A 23 -34.58 -46.92 -37.12
N THR A 24 -33.72 -45.91 -37.34
CA THR A 24 -33.16 -45.41 -38.64
C THR A 24 -34.15 -44.70 -39.61
N PRO A 25 -33.73 -44.03 -40.73
CA PRO A 25 -32.37 -43.96 -41.35
C PRO A 25 -31.86 -42.59 -41.90
N GLY A 26 -30.55 -42.58 -42.26
CA GLY A 26 -29.98 -41.73 -43.34
C GLY A 26 -28.95 -40.65 -42.91
N GLY A 27 -27.73 -40.59 -43.45
CA GLY A 27 -26.98 -41.56 -44.29
C GLY A 27 -25.72 -40.98 -44.98
N ALA A 28 -24.70 -41.83 -45.21
CA ALA A 28 -23.51 -41.65 -46.11
C ALA A 28 -22.59 -40.41 -45.89
N SER A 29 -21.30 -40.38 -46.26
CA SER A 29 -20.20 -41.36 -46.51
C SER A 29 -18.88 -40.56 -46.44
N GLY A 30 -17.65 -41.10 -46.38
CA GLY A 30 -17.11 -42.47 -46.42
C GLY A 30 -15.58 -42.40 -46.23
N ALA A 31 -14.86 -43.52 -46.29
CA ALA A 31 -13.40 -43.56 -46.13
C ALA A 31 -12.75 -44.74 -46.87
N PRO A 32 -11.48 -44.64 -47.28
CA PRO A 32 -10.64 -45.79 -47.63
C PRO A 32 -9.70 -46.19 -46.46
N ARG A 33 -9.33 -47.48 -46.41
CA ARG A 33 -8.31 -48.04 -45.50
C ARG A 33 -7.12 -48.58 -46.30
N GLY A 34 -5.94 -48.56 -45.72
CA GLY A 34 -4.76 -49.30 -46.20
C GLY A 34 -3.65 -49.33 -45.14
N GLY A 35 -3.11 -50.52 -44.85
CA GLY A 35 -1.92 -50.71 -44.01
C GLY A 35 -0.74 -51.24 -44.85
N PRO A 36 0.23 -51.99 -44.29
CA PRO A 36 0.40 -52.43 -42.89
C PRO A 36 1.68 -51.84 -42.24
N ALA A 37 2.06 -52.36 -41.06
CA ALA A 37 3.27 -51.95 -40.35
C ALA A 37 4.51 -52.77 -40.75
N THR A 38 5.69 -52.13 -40.73
CA THR A 38 7.02 -52.78 -40.75
C THR A 38 7.95 -52.11 -39.74
N SER A 39 8.88 -52.88 -39.17
CA SER A 39 9.82 -52.45 -38.12
C SER A 39 11.01 -51.64 -38.65
N GLY A 40 11.42 -50.62 -37.90
CA GLY A 40 12.68 -49.89 -38.09
C GLY A 40 13.11 -49.19 -36.78
N GLU A 41 14.41 -49.08 -36.54
CA GLU A 41 14.97 -48.53 -35.29
C GLU A 41 14.78 -47.00 -35.17
N PRO A 42 14.64 -46.45 -33.95
CA PRO A 42 14.58 -45.01 -33.74
C PRO A 42 15.95 -44.37 -33.95
N ALA A 43 16.09 -43.62 -35.05
CA ALA A 43 17.29 -42.83 -35.34
C ALA A 43 17.56 -41.80 -34.22
N ARG A 44 18.84 -41.60 -33.87
CA ARG A 44 19.27 -40.62 -32.86
C ARG A 44 19.05 -39.18 -33.36
N PRO A 45 18.28 -38.33 -32.66
CA PRO A 45 18.30 -36.89 -32.91
C PRO A 45 19.54 -36.28 -32.22
N ALA A 46 20.63 -36.15 -32.96
CA ALA A 46 21.67 -35.18 -32.63
C ALA A 46 21.14 -33.79 -33.02
N GLY A 47 20.99 -32.88 -32.04
CA GLY A 47 20.37 -31.58 -32.29
C GLY A 47 20.09 -30.83 -31.00
N THR A 48 21.12 -30.20 -30.43
CA THR A 48 20.99 -29.31 -29.28
C THR A 48 20.11 -28.10 -29.67
N PRO A 49 18.94 -27.87 -29.06
CA PRO A 49 18.23 -26.62 -29.25
C PRO A 49 19.09 -25.49 -28.68
N ALA A 50 19.34 -24.47 -29.49
CA ALA A 50 20.17 -23.33 -29.06
C ALA A 50 19.56 -22.65 -27.82
N THR A 51 20.42 -22.00 -27.03
CA THR A 51 20.01 -21.17 -25.89
C THR A 51 18.98 -20.14 -26.34
N GLY A 52 17.72 -20.30 -25.91
CA GLY A 52 16.69 -19.30 -26.12
C GLY A 52 17.09 -18.01 -25.43
N THR A 53 17.51 -17.01 -26.22
CA THR A 53 17.77 -15.66 -25.74
C THR A 53 16.55 -15.13 -25.02
N ALA A 54 16.73 -14.56 -23.83
CA ALA A 54 15.65 -13.84 -23.15
C ALA A 54 15.11 -12.74 -24.10
N PRO A 55 13.78 -12.50 -24.13
CA PRO A 55 13.23 -11.41 -24.92
C PRO A 55 13.82 -10.09 -24.42
N ALA A 56 14.39 -9.32 -25.35
CA ALA A 56 15.02 -8.05 -25.02
C ALA A 56 13.99 -7.05 -24.46
N SER A 57 14.45 -6.21 -23.54
CA SER A 57 13.72 -5.00 -23.14
C SER A 57 13.59 -4.07 -24.36
N GLY A 58 12.37 -3.59 -24.65
CA GLY A 58 12.16 -2.61 -25.72
C GLY A 58 11.01 -2.91 -26.69
N ALA A 59 9.82 -3.25 -26.18
CA ALA A 59 8.58 -3.01 -26.91
C ALA A 59 7.79 -1.96 -26.14
N ALA A 60 7.71 -0.73 -26.67
CA ALA A 60 6.83 0.28 -26.13
C ALA A 60 5.38 -0.14 -26.44
N LEU A 61 4.55 -0.28 -25.40
CA LEU A 61 3.12 -0.52 -25.57
C LEU A 61 2.44 0.81 -25.92
N GLU A 62 2.34 1.11 -27.21
CA GLU A 62 1.54 2.22 -27.70
C GLU A 62 0.05 1.93 -27.46
N GLY A 63 -0.61 2.76 -26.65
CA GLY A 63 -2.07 2.92 -26.67
C GLY A 63 -2.90 2.29 -25.54
N ASP A 64 -2.75 2.77 -24.31
CA ASP A 64 -3.91 3.12 -23.47
C ASP A 64 -3.55 4.20 -22.42
N PRO A 65 -4.13 5.42 -22.48
CA PRO A 65 -3.84 6.50 -21.52
C PRO A 65 -4.63 6.33 -20.21
N GLY A 66 -4.51 5.16 -19.57
CA GLY A 66 -5.00 4.94 -18.21
C GLY A 66 -4.35 5.91 -17.21
N PRO A 67 -5.03 6.26 -16.09
CA PRO A 67 -4.52 7.22 -15.13
C PRO A 67 -3.18 6.75 -14.57
N ARG A 68 -2.14 7.59 -14.69
CA ARG A 68 -0.82 7.34 -14.09
C ARG A 68 -1.01 7.23 -12.57
N GLY A 69 -0.81 6.02 -12.04
CA GLY A 69 -1.28 5.63 -10.71
C GLY A 69 -0.90 6.58 -9.57
N VAL A 70 -1.78 6.66 -8.56
CA VAL A 70 -1.79 7.67 -7.50
C VAL A 70 -0.41 7.88 -6.86
N TRP A 71 0.00 9.14 -6.77
CA TRP A 71 1.21 9.57 -6.09
C TRP A 71 0.94 9.99 -4.65
N VAL A 72 1.90 9.69 -3.77
CA VAL A 72 2.03 10.27 -2.43
C VAL A 72 3.22 11.23 -2.44
N LEU A 73 2.96 12.49 -2.11
CA LEU A 73 3.91 13.59 -2.15
C LEU A 73 4.09 14.22 -0.76
N SER A 74 5.24 14.88 -0.56
CA SER A 74 5.42 15.80 0.58
C SER A 74 4.72 17.14 0.30
N ALA A 75 4.37 17.87 1.35
CA ALA A 75 3.76 19.20 1.22
C ALA A 75 4.67 20.20 0.47
N ALA A 76 6.00 19.98 0.52
CA ALA A 76 6.98 20.71 -0.28
C ALA A 76 6.87 20.38 -1.79
N ALA A 77 6.69 19.11 -2.14
CA ALA A 77 6.52 18.68 -3.53
C ALA A 77 5.15 19.08 -4.12
N VAL A 78 4.07 19.02 -3.32
CA VAL A 78 2.76 19.56 -3.74
C VAL A 78 2.87 21.04 -4.11
N ARG A 79 3.43 21.86 -3.22
CA ARG A 79 3.69 23.28 -3.51
C ARG A 79 4.63 23.51 -4.70
N ARG A 80 5.44 22.53 -5.13
CA ARG A 80 6.25 22.60 -6.36
C ARG A 80 5.37 22.30 -7.59
N GLY A 81 4.50 21.29 -7.52
CA GLY A 81 3.51 20.99 -8.54
C GLY A 81 2.59 22.18 -8.83
N ASP A 82 2.07 22.84 -7.78
CA ASP A 82 1.20 24.02 -7.92
C ASP A 82 1.88 25.19 -8.64
N ARG A 83 3.17 25.44 -8.35
CA ARG A 83 3.96 26.44 -9.09
C ARG A 83 4.15 26.05 -10.54
N LEU A 84 4.55 24.80 -10.82
CA LEU A 84 4.75 24.31 -12.18
C LEU A 84 3.45 24.32 -13.00
N ALA A 85 2.29 24.12 -12.37
CA ALA A 85 0.98 24.28 -13.01
C ALA A 85 0.70 25.75 -13.37
N ALA A 86 0.97 26.68 -12.44
CA ALA A 86 0.83 28.12 -12.69
C ALA A 86 1.82 28.63 -13.76
N ASP A 87 3.07 28.17 -13.74
CA ASP A 87 4.10 28.46 -14.74
C ASP A 87 3.69 27.92 -16.14
N ALA A 88 2.96 26.80 -16.18
CA ALA A 88 2.34 26.25 -17.39
C ALA A 88 1.02 26.95 -17.81
N GLY A 89 0.65 28.05 -17.15
CA GLY A 89 -0.54 28.86 -17.49
C GLY A 89 -1.86 28.41 -16.85
N LEU A 90 -1.85 27.39 -15.98
CA LEU A 90 -3.05 26.97 -15.25
C LEU A 90 -3.30 27.90 -14.07
N GLY A 91 -4.07 28.95 -14.30
CA GLY A 91 -4.38 29.96 -13.28
C GLY A 91 -5.07 29.34 -12.05
N GLY A 92 -4.58 29.69 -10.85
CA GLY A 92 -5.08 29.19 -9.56
C GLY A 92 -6.61 29.15 -9.39
N PRO A 93 -7.38 30.18 -9.83
CA PRO A 93 -8.85 30.13 -9.80
C PRO A 93 -9.47 28.97 -10.59
N VAL A 94 -8.84 28.48 -11.67
CA VAL A 94 -9.30 27.35 -12.48
C VAL A 94 -9.02 26.02 -11.78
N LEU A 95 -7.85 25.90 -11.14
CA LEU A 95 -7.50 24.74 -10.30
C LEU A 95 -8.48 24.64 -9.11
N MET A 96 -8.75 25.76 -8.43
CA MET A 96 -9.70 25.85 -7.32
C MET A 96 -11.15 25.59 -7.72
N GLU A 97 -11.62 26.13 -8.86
CA GLU A 97 -12.97 25.83 -9.36
C GLU A 97 -13.10 24.33 -9.70
N THR A 98 -12.04 23.70 -10.23
CA THR A 98 -12.01 22.27 -10.54
C THR A 98 -12.01 21.43 -9.26
N ALA A 99 -11.16 21.76 -8.29
CA ALA A 99 -11.04 21.11 -6.98
C ALA A 99 -12.37 21.13 -6.23
N GLY A 100 -12.92 22.32 -5.95
CA GLY A 100 -14.15 22.47 -5.19
C GLY A 100 -15.40 21.95 -5.92
N ARG A 101 -15.48 22.03 -7.25
CA ARG A 101 -16.59 21.43 -8.03
C ARG A 101 -16.56 19.90 -7.95
N THR A 102 -15.39 19.27 -8.14
CA THR A 102 -15.28 17.81 -8.08
C THR A 102 -15.47 17.31 -6.65
N ALA A 103 -15.02 18.05 -5.64
CA ALA A 103 -15.34 17.80 -4.24
C ALA A 103 -16.85 17.92 -3.94
N ALA A 104 -17.56 18.88 -4.54
CA ALA A 104 -19.03 18.96 -4.44
C ALA A 104 -19.73 17.74 -5.06
N THR A 105 -19.27 17.28 -6.23
CA THR A 105 -19.81 16.06 -6.89
C THR A 105 -19.57 14.82 -6.03
N LEU A 106 -18.39 14.70 -5.41
CA LEU A 106 -18.08 13.62 -4.46
C LEU A 106 -18.97 13.68 -3.22
N LEU A 107 -19.08 14.86 -2.60
CA LEU A 107 -19.96 15.09 -1.45
C LEU A 107 -21.41 14.71 -1.75
N TRP A 108 -21.92 15.08 -2.94
CA TRP A 108 -23.25 14.69 -3.39
C TRP A 108 -23.40 13.17 -3.52
N LYS A 109 -22.40 12.47 -4.06
CA LYS A 109 -22.42 11.00 -4.20
C LYS A 109 -22.34 10.24 -2.87
N VAL A 110 -21.61 10.75 -1.87
CA VAL A 110 -21.42 10.03 -0.58
C VAL A 110 -22.40 10.44 0.52
N ALA A 111 -22.93 11.66 0.48
CA ALA A 111 -23.77 12.21 1.54
C ALA A 111 -25.07 12.87 1.05
N GLY A 112 -25.29 13.03 -0.25
CA GLY A 112 -26.50 13.65 -0.79
C GLY A 112 -27.78 12.82 -0.62
N PRO A 113 -28.94 13.33 -1.07
CA PRO A 113 -29.18 14.74 -1.41
C PRO A 113 -29.20 15.63 -0.15
N PHE A 114 -29.26 16.96 -0.33
CA PHE A 114 -29.24 17.94 0.76
C PHE A 114 -30.53 18.78 0.79
N SER A 115 -30.86 19.38 1.95
CA SER A 115 -32.04 20.24 2.08
C SER A 115 -31.86 21.31 3.16
N ALA A 116 -32.77 22.30 3.22
CA ALA A 116 -32.77 23.30 4.29
C ALA A 116 -33.07 22.73 5.71
N ARG A 117 -33.56 21.47 5.81
CA ARG A 117 -33.75 20.76 7.09
C ARG A 117 -32.51 20.01 7.54
N GLU A 118 -31.80 19.42 6.57
CA GLU A 118 -30.54 18.68 6.75
C GLU A 118 -29.46 19.30 5.83
N PRO A 119 -28.95 20.51 6.16
CA PRO A 119 -28.02 21.22 5.28
C PRO A 119 -26.59 20.69 5.36
N VAL A 120 -25.79 21.05 4.36
CA VAL A 120 -24.32 21.01 4.45
C VAL A 120 -23.84 22.21 5.29
N VAL A 121 -22.93 22.00 6.24
CA VAL A 121 -22.26 23.09 6.96
C VAL A 121 -20.78 23.11 6.58
N VAL A 122 -20.31 24.18 5.93
CA VAL A 122 -18.93 24.33 5.48
C VAL A 122 -18.16 25.21 6.47
N LEU A 123 -17.16 24.66 7.15
CA LEU A 123 -16.24 25.39 8.01
C LEU A 123 -15.00 25.79 7.19
N ALA A 124 -14.93 27.05 6.76
CA ALA A 124 -13.95 27.54 5.79
C ALA A 124 -12.85 28.39 6.44
N GLY A 125 -11.61 28.20 5.98
CA GLY A 125 -10.46 29.04 6.36
C GLY A 125 -10.32 30.31 5.51
N GLY A 126 -9.41 31.19 5.93
CA GLY A 126 -9.06 32.41 5.18
C GLY A 126 -8.04 32.21 4.04
N GLY A 127 -7.64 30.97 3.76
CA GLY A 127 -6.68 30.59 2.71
C GLY A 127 -7.29 29.62 1.70
N ASN A 128 -6.47 29.05 0.81
CA ASN A 128 -6.95 28.37 -0.40
C ASN A 128 -7.94 27.22 -0.14
N ASN A 129 -7.73 26.36 0.86
CA ASN A 129 -8.70 25.29 1.19
C ASN A 129 -10.10 25.83 1.55
N GLY A 130 -10.17 27.01 2.19
CA GLY A 130 -11.44 27.70 2.42
C GLY A 130 -12.05 28.25 1.13
N GLY A 131 -11.22 28.62 0.16
CA GLY A 131 -11.63 28.90 -1.22
C GLY A 131 -12.27 27.69 -1.90
N ASP A 132 -11.65 26.51 -1.81
CA ASP A 132 -12.22 25.24 -2.31
C ASP A 132 -13.56 24.91 -1.63
N GLY A 133 -13.66 25.15 -0.31
CA GLY A 133 -14.93 25.04 0.43
C GLY A 133 -16.02 26.02 -0.02
N MET A 134 -15.64 27.26 -0.38
CA MET A 134 -16.56 28.25 -0.93
C MET A 134 -17.00 27.94 -2.36
N VAL A 135 -16.12 27.37 -3.20
CA VAL A 135 -16.52 26.79 -4.50
C VAL A 135 -17.54 25.67 -4.28
N LEU A 136 -17.23 24.71 -3.40
CA LEU A 136 -18.10 23.58 -3.09
C LEU A 136 -19.49 24.06 -2.64
N ALA A 137 -19.54 25.06 -1.76
CA ALA A 137 -20.79 25.64 -1.28
C ALA A 137 -21.65 26.21 -2.43
N ARG A 138 -21.05 26.95 -3.38
CA ARG A 138 -21.76 27.46 -4.56
C ARG A 138 -22.32 26.36 -5.45
N TRP A 139 -21.61 25.25 -5.61
CA TRP A 139 -22.08 24.11 -6.42
C TRP A 139 -23.20 23.33 -5.73
N VAL A 140 -23.10 23.06 -4.42
CA VAL A 140 -24.19 22.47 -3.63
C VAL A 140 -25.44 23.37 -3.67
N ALA A 141 -25.27 24.68 -3.49
CA ALA A 141 -26.37 25.65 -3.58
C ALA A 141 -27.07 25.66 -4.94
N ARG A 142 -26.32 25.45 -6.03
CA ARG A 142 -26.86 25.35 -7.40
C ARG A 142 -27.71 24.09 -7.61
N TRP A 143 -27.48 23.03 -6.85
CA TRP A 143 -28.19 21.74 -7.00
C TRP A 143 -29.32 21.53 -5.99
N ALA A 144 -29.17 21.99 -4.74
CA ALA A 144 -30.14 21.81 -3.66
C ALA A 144 -30.83 23.11 -3.19
N GLY A 145 -30.50 24.25 -3.79
CA GLY A 145 -30.94 25.58 -3.37
C GLY A 145 -30.03 26.20 -2.29
N PRO A 146 -29.98 27.54 -2.17
CA PRO A 146 -29.00 28.24 -1.34
C PRO A 146 -29.15 27.96 0.16
N THR A 147 -30.33 27.60 0.63
CA THR A 147 -30.61 27.29 2.05
C THR A 147 -30.23 25.86 2.46
N ALA A 148 -29.87 24.99 1.50
CA ALA A 148 -29.38 23.63 1.77
C ALA A 148 -27.88 23.57 2.13
N VAL A 149 -27.21 24.73 2.18
CA VAL A 149 -25.81 24.87 2.62
C VAL A 149 -25.64 26.14 3.45
N LYS A 150 -24.72 26.11 4.43
CA LYS A 150 -24.29 27.26 5.22
C LYS A 150 -22.77 27.32 5.26
N VAL A 151 -22.19 28.52 5.21
CA VAL A 151 -20.73 28.71 5.29
C VAL A 151 -20.35 29.46 6.56
N PHE A 152 -19.34 28.96 7.27
CA PHE A 152 -18.75 29.55 8.46
C PHE A 152 -17.28 29.85 8.18
N LEU A 153 -16.98 31.11 7.85
CA LEU A 153 -15.64 31.59 7.56
C LEU A 153 -14.92 31.95 8.87
N LEU A 154 -13.91 31.18 9.25
CA LEU A 154 -13.10 31.44 10.46
C LEU A 154 -12.00 32.50 10.21
N ALA A 155 -12.36 33.56 9.50
CA ALA A 155 -11.51 34.69 9.15
C ALA A 155 -12.37 35.96 8.98
N GLU A 156 -11.74 37.12 9.17
CA GLU A 156 -12.34 38.40 8.82
C GLU A 156 -12.37 38.58 7.28
N PRO A 157 -13.51 38.86 6.64
CA PRO A 157 -13.59 38.97 5.19
C PRO A 157 -12.62 40.00 4.58
N GLY A 158 -12.39 41.12 5.28
CA GLY A 158 -11.44 42.15 4.87
C GLY A 158 -9.96 41.76 4.95
N ARG A 159 -9.63 40.58 5.51
CA ARG A 159 -8.26 40.02 5.55
C ARG A 159 -8.02 38.95 4.50
N LEU A 160 -9.04 38.53 3.75
CA LEU A 160 -8.90 37.55 2.66
C LEU A 160 -8.02 38.10 1.54
N ARG A 161 -7.27 37.20 0.87
CA ARG A 161 -6.39 37.49 -0.26
C ARG A 161 -6.45 36.33 -1.27
N GLY A 162 -5.85 36.53 -2.44
CA GLY A 162 -5.75 35.49 -3.48
C GLY A 162 -7.11 34.97 -3.92
N GLU A 163 -7.18 33.67 -4.26
CA GLU A 163 -8.41 33.04 -4.73
C GLU A 163 -9.51 33.01 -3.67
N ALA A 164 -9.17 32.91 -2.37
CA ALA A 164 -10.15 32.89 -1.29
C ALA A 164 -10.99 34.19 -1.23
N ALA A 165 -10.39 35.35 -1.49
CA ALA A 165 -11.12 36.63 -1.59
C ALA A 165 -12.07 36.67 -2.81
N VAL A 166 -11.64 36.10 -3.94
CA VAL A 166 -12.47 35.97 -5.15
C VAL A 166 -13.65 35.05 -4.89
N GLN A 167 -13.43 33.90 -4.24
CA GLN A 167 -14.48 32.92 -3.95
C GLN A 167 -15.49 33.43 -2.91
N TRP A 168 -15.05 34.16 -1.87
CA TRP A 168 -15.97 34.87 -0.96
C TRP A 168 -16.84 35.88 -1.71
N SER A 169 -16.23 36.65 -2.63
CA SER A 169 -16.94 37.62 -3.48
C SER A 169 -17.92 36.96 -4.45
N LEU A 170 -17.73 35.69 -4.80
CA LEU A 170 -18.68 34.90 -5.60
C LEU A 170 -19.78 34.27 -4.73
N LEU A 171 -19.43 33.78 -3.53
CA LEU A 171 -20.36 33.21 -2.57
C LEU A 171 -21.44 34.22 -2.15
N ALA A 172 -21.04 35.46 -1.85
CA ALA A 172 -21.95 36.56 -1.51
C ALA A 172 -23.00 36.87 -2.60
N ARG A 173 -22.74 36.49 -3.85
CA ARG A 173 -23.66 36.64 -5.00
C ARG A 173 -24.47 35.38 -5.32
N SER A 174 -24.29 34.30 -4.54
CA SER A 174 -25.00 33.02 -4.72
C SER A 174 -26.19 32.80 -3.78
N GLY A 175 -26.46 33.76 -2.89
CA GLY A 175 -27.56 33.68 -1.90
C GLY A 175 -27.32 32.71 -0.74
N VAL A 176 -26.16 32.06 -0.67
CA VAL A 176 -25.81 31.12 0.42
C VAL A 176 -25.64 31.86 1.75
N PRO A 177 -26.33 31.43 2.83
CA PRO A 177 -26.09 31.96 4.17
C PRO A 177 -24.64 31.78 4.60
N ALA A 178 -23.94 32.89 4.82
CA ALA A 178 -22.53 32.92 5.15
C ALA A 178 -22.28 33.77 6.40
N PHE A 179 -21.56 33.20 7.37
CA PHE A 179 -21.21 33.80 8.65
C PHE A 179 -19.69 33.91 8.74
N ALA A 180 -19.17 35.01 9.28
CA ALA A 180 -17.73 35.28 9.33
C ALA A 180 -17.35 35.96 10.65
N LEU A 181 -16.05 35.96 10.97
CA LEU A 181 -15.56 36.69 12.14
C LEU A 181 -15.66 38.21 11.91
N ALA A 182 -16.21 38.91 12.91
CA ALA A 182 -16.19 40.36 12.94
C ALA A 182 -14.76 40.86 13.16
N GLY A 183 -14.34 41.86 12.37
CA GLY A 183 -13.06 42.54 12.58
C GLY A 183 -13.19 43.69 13.57
N GLU A 184 -12.11 43.98 14.30
CA GLU A 184 -12.04 45.22 15.08
C GLU A 184 -12.07 46.44 14.14
N PRO A 185 -12.79 47.53 14.50
CA PRO A 185 -12.75 48.76 13.76
C PRO A 185 -11.34 49.37 13.83
N ALA A 186 -10.80 49.78 12.67
CA ALA A 186 -9.43 50.26 12.58
C ALA A 186 -9.17 51.47 13.53
N PRO A 187 -8.07 51.45 14.33
CA PRO A 187 -7.77 52.52 15.27
C PRO A 187 -7.35 53.79 14.52
N GLY A 188 -8.29 54.73 14.36
CA GLY A 188 -8.05 56.00 13.67
C GLY A 188 -9.31 56.77 13.23
N ALA A 189 -10.48 56.13 13.17
CA ALA A 189 -11.73 56.80 12.83
C ALA A 189 -12.24 57.69 13.99
N GLN A 190 -11.77 58.94 14.04
CA GLN A 190 -12.20 59.92 15.05
C GLN A 190 -13.72 60.19 14.95
N GLN A 191 -14.42 60.08 16.08
CA GLN A 191 -15.83 60.45 16.17
C GLN A 191 -15.99 61.97 16.15
N GLY A 192 -16.51 62.50 15.05
CA GLY A 192 -17.02 63.87 14.98
C GLY A 192 -18.19 64.05 15.96
N SER A 193 -18.08 65.04 16.85
CA SER A 193 -18.99 65.27 17.97
C SER A 193 -20.48 65.41 17.59
N ARG A 194 -21.39 64.84 18.41
CA ARG A 194 -22.37 65.61 19.22
C ARG A 194 -23.25 64.74 20.15
N GLN A 195 -23.24 65.11 21.43
CA GLN A 195 -24.34 65.13 22.42
C GLN A 195 -25.36 63.96 22.52
N ASN A 196 -25.32 63.28 23.67
CA ASN A 196 -26.43 62.56 24.32
C ASN A 196 -27.37 63.58 25.06
N PRO A 197 -28.53 63.23 25.67
CA PRO A 197 -28.99 61.89 26.07
C PRO A 197 -30.42 61.46 25.63
N GLY A 198 -30.67 60.15 25.57
CA GLY A 198 -32.01 59.58 25.38
C GLY A 198 -32.09 58.06 25.63
N THR A 199 -32.74 57.66 26.73
CA THR A 199 -32.95 56.28 27.22
C THR A 199 -33.40 55.22 26.20
N GLY A 200 -32.87 53.99 26.27
CA GLY A 200 -33.64 52.78 25.93
C GLY A 200 -32.90 51.58 25.32
N ALA A 201 -33.06 50.41 25.97
CA ALA A 201 -32.84 49.04 25.45
C ALA A 201 -31.44 48.62 24.95
N GLY A 202 -31.18 47.31 24.97
CA GLY A 202 -29.91 46.70 24.54
C GLY A 202 -29.90 46.34 23.05
N ALA A 203 -28.72 46.44 22.42
CA ALA A 203 -28.55 46.12 21.00
C ALA A 203 -28.32 44.61 20.76
N ALA A 204 -29.09 44.03 19.83
CA ALA A 204 -28.81 42.75 19.21
C ALA A 204 -27.81 42.94 18.03
N PRO A 205 -27.06 41.90 17.60
CA PRO A 205 -26.17 42.01 16.45
C PRO A 205 -26.93 42.29 15.15
N VAL A 206 -26.36 43.14 14.29
CA VAL A 206 -26.97 43.58 13.04
C VAL A 206 -26.83 42.51 11.96
N ALA A 207 -27.96 42.00 11.47
CA ALA A 207 -28.00 41.26 10.21
C ALA A 207 -27.85 42.22 9.03
N ALA A 208 -27.05 41.86 8.02
CA ALA A 208 -26.89 42.64 6.80
C ALA A 208 -28.03 42.39 5.80
N GLU A 209 -29.26 42.77 6.19
CA GLU A 209 -30.42 42.73 5.29
C GLU A 209 -30.35 43.89 4.27
N PHE A 210 -30.62 43.56 3.00
CA PHE A 210 -30.79 44.53 1.91
C PHE A 210 -32.15 44.26 1.22
N PRO A 211 -32.83 45.29 0.68
CA PRO A 211 -34.29 45.28 0.57
C PRO A 211 -34.90 44.48 -0.58
N GLU A 212 -36.03 43.82 -0.28
CA GLU A 212 -36.94 43.15 -1.21
C GLU A 212 -37.64 44.12 -2.19
N PRO A 213 -37.73 43.79 -3.50
CA PRO A 213 -38.44 44.61 -4.48
C PRO A 213 -39.90 44.18 -4.74
N GLY A 214 -40.85 44.88 -4.11
CA GLY A 214 -42.19 45.19 -4.68
C GLY A 214 -43.17 44.04 -4.94
N ALA A 215 -44.12 43.82 -4.02
CA ALA A 215 -45.20 42.84 -4.17
C ALA A 215 -46.29 43.23 -5.21
N ALA A 216 -46.81 42.25 -5.96
CA ALA A 216 -47.93 42.41 -6.89
C ALA A 216 -48.99 41.28 -6.78
N ARG A 217 -50.07 41.58 -6.05
CA ARG A 217 -51.46 41.05 -6.11
C ARG A 217 -51.74 39.58 -6.51
N GLN A 218 -52.45 38.88 -5.60
CA GLN A 218 -53.29 37.71 -5.90
C GLN A 218 -54.48 38.07 -6.84
N PRO A 219 -55.18 37.06 -7.38
CA PRO A 219 -56.48 36.70 -6.77
C PRO A 219 -56.58 35.21 -6.39
N ALA A 220 -57.66 34.83 -5.69
CA ALA A 220 -57.87 33.50 -5.11
C ALA A 220 -59.21 32.86 -5.56
N ALA A 221 -59.28 31.52 -5.55
CA ALA A 221 -60.48 30.70 -5.32
C ALA A 221 -60.14 29.18 -5.31
N GLY A 222 -60.91 28.36 -4.59
CA GLY A 222 -60.86 26.89 -4.65
C GLY A 222 -60.88 26.22 -3.27
N SER A 223 -61.92 25.44 -2.96
CA SER A 223 -62.19 24.86 -1.64
C SER A 223 -62.60 23.37 -1.71
N ALA A 224 -62.82 22.76 -0.53
CA ALA A 224 -63.10 21.35 -0.24
C ALA A 224 -61.86 20.42 -0.14
N GLY A 225 -61.86 19.38 0.71
CA GLY A 225 -62.89 18.91 1.65
C GLY A 225 -62.29 18.00 2.74
N ALA A 226 -63.06 17.68 3.78
CA ALA A 226 -62.57 16.99 4.99
C ALA A 226 -63.03 15.52 5.10
N ALA A 227 -62.25 14.67 5.78
CA ALA A 227 -62.73 13.42 6.39
C ALA A 227 -61.77 12.84 7.46
N GLY A 228 -62.32 12.50 8.64
CA GLY A 228 -62.13 11.19 9.31
C GLY A 228 -60.76 10.80 9.93
N PRO A 229 -60.70 10.51 11.25
CA PRO A 229 -59.53 9.87 11.88
C PRO A 229 -59.66 8.34 11.97
N HIS A 230 -58.53 7.64 12.06
CA HIS A 230 -58.47 6.25 12.54
C HIS A 230 -57.33 6.09 13.55
N THR A 231 -57.66 5.56 14.73
CA THR A 231 -56.73 5.09 15.77
C THR A 231 -56.93 3.59 15.96
N GLU A 232 -55.86 2.80 15.93
CA GLU A 232 -55.82 1.54 16.68
C GLU A 232 -54.39 1.13 17.02
N VAL A 233 -54.24 0.16 17.93
CA VAL A 233 -52.99 -0.15 18.64
C VAL A 233 -52.72 -1.66 18.58
N GLY A 234 -51.49 -2.06 18.25
CA GLY A 234 -51.06 -3.47 18.23
C GLY A 234 -49.52 -3.59 18.25
N PRO A 235 -48.91 -4.40 19.16
CA PRO A 235 -47.47 -4.38 19.40
C PRO A 235 -46.71 -5.63 18.91
N GLN A 236 -45.40 -5.49 18.64
CA GLN A 236 -44.29 -6.44 18.93
C GLN A 236 -43.00 -6.02 18.18
N PRO A 237 -41.80 -6.53 18.53
CA PRO A 237 -41.29 -6.82 19.87
C PRO A 237 -39.94 -6.09 20.12
N ALA A 238 -39.43 -6.11 21.36
CA ALA A 238 -38.09 -5.61 21.67
C ALA A 238 -37.00 -6.62 21.27
N ALA A 239 -35.82 -6.12 20.91
CA ALA A 239 -34.60 -6.92 20.74
C ALA A 239 -33.45 -6.25 21.50
N ASP A 240 -32.73 -7.03 22.31
CA ASP A 240 -31.74 -6.50 23.25
C ASP A 240 -30.53 -5.86 22.56
N ARG A 241 -30.09 -4.73 23.11
CA ARG A 241 -28.73 -4.20 22.92
C ARG A 241 -28.00 -4.27 24.26
N PRO A 242 -26.76 -4.79 24.33
CA PRO A 242 -26.01 -4.83 25.58
C PRO A 242 -25.72 -3.42 26.09
N ALA A 243 -25.84 -3.22 27.40
CA ALA A 243 -25.60 -1.92 28.02
C ALA A 243 -24.11 -1.53 27.92
N ALA A 244 -23.85 -0.36 27.34
CA ALA A 244 -22.52 0.25 27.40
C ALA A 244 -22.23 0.71 28.83
N ALA A 245 -21.04 0.39 29.34
CA ALA A 245 -20.62 0.84 30.67
C ALA A 245 -20.46 2.37 30.68
N GLY A 246 -21.11 3.03 31.65
CA GLY A 246 -20.98 4.48 31.82
C GLY A 246 -19.56 4.90 32.22
N PRO A 247 -19.09 6.09 31.82
CA PRO A 247 -17.79 6.59 32.23
C PRO A 247 -17.76 6.85 33.75
N PRO A 248 -16.60 6.67 34.41
CA PRO A 248 -16.47 6.91 35.84
C PRO A 248 -16.68 8.40 36.17
N ALA A 249 -17.39 8.69 37.25
CA ALA A 249 -17.64 10.05 37.69
C ALA A 249 -16.33 10.74 38.12
N ALA A 250 -15.99 11.86 37.48
CA ALA A 250 -14.87 12.69 37.87
C ALA A 250 -15.21 13.45 39.17
N ALA A 251 -14.43 13.22 40.23
CA ALA A 251 -14.52 14.03 41.45
C ALA A 251 -14.06 15.47 41.17
N GLY A 252 -14.85 16.44 41.61
CA GLY A 252 -14.71 17.84 41.18
C GLY A 252 -13.68 18.67 41.95
N ALA A 253 -13.15 19.69 41.28
CA ALA A 253 -12.44 20.83 41.87
C ALA A 253 -12.51 22.03 40.91
N GLY A 254 -12.39 23.26 41.43
CA GLY A 254 -12.15 24.45 40.61
C GLY A 254 -13.37 25.34 40.36
N SER A 255 -13.44 26.43 41.13
CA SER A 255 -14.24 27.63 40.90
C SER A 255 -14.39 28.05 39.43
N GLY A 256 -15.61 28.35 39.00
CA GLY A 256 -15.89 28.77 37.63
C GLY A 256 -15.27 30.12 37.27
N VAL A 257 -14.48 30.13 36.20
CA VAL A 257 -14.22 31.34 35.39
C VAL A 257 -15.29 31.38 34.31
N GLY A 258 -16.03 32.49 34.21
CA GLY A 258 -17.03 32.65 33.16
C GLY A 258 -16.37 32.64 31.77
N LEU A 259 -16.51 31.54 31.03
CA LEU A 259 -16.13 31.49 29.62
C LEU A 259 -16.99 32.51 28.87
N ALA A 260 -16.34 33.46 28.19
CA ALA A 260 -17.02 34.39 27.32
C ALA A 260 -17.75 33.60 26.21
N VAL A 261 -19.08 33.77 26.18
CA VAL A 261 -19.94 33.23 25.11
C VAL A 261 -19.43 33.78 23.78
N ASP A 262 -19.31 32.92 22.78
CA ASP A 262 -18.66 33.23 21.51
C ASP A 262 -19.69 33.08 20.39
N PRO A 263 -20.38 34.17 19.98
CA PRO A 263 -21.58 34.08 19.14
C PRO A 263 -21.36 33.40 17.79
N PHE A 264 -20.11 33.34 17.31
CA PHE A 264 -19.76 32.59 16.11
C PHE A 264 -19.80 31.07 16.37
N LEU A 265 -19.25 30.61 17.50
CA LEU A 265 -19.23 29.19 17.86
C LEU A 265 -20.61 28.70 18.30
N ASP A 266 -21.37 29.50 19.05
CA ASP A 266 -22.77 29.21 19.38
C ASP A 266 -23.61 28.99 18.11
N HIS A 267 -23.42 29.84 17.08
CA HIS A 267 -24.12 29.71 15.81
C HIS A 267 -23.62 28.51 14.98
N LEU A 268 -22.33 28.19 15.07
CA LEU A 268 -21.74 26.99 14.46
C LEU A 268 -22.33 25.72 15.10
N GLU A 269 -22.39 25.64 16.42
CA GLU A 269 -22.95 24.49 17.15
C GLU A 269 -24.42 24.28 16.80
N ALA A 270 -25.23 25.35 16.84
CA ALA A 270 -26.64 25.30 16.46
C ALA A 270 -26.88 24.94 14.97
N ALA A 271 -25.92 25.21 14.08
CA ALA A 271 -25.97 24.81 12.68
C ALA A 271 -25.51 23.35 12.46
N VAL A 272 -24.40 22.96 13.09
CA VAL A 272 -23.83 21.61 13.00
C VAL A 272 -24.77 20.58 13.62
N ALA A 273 -25.46 20.89 14.72
CA ALA A 273 -26.46 20.01 15.36
C ALA A 273 -27.69 19.68 14.49
N ARG A 274 -27.80 20.26 13.28
CA ARG A 274 -28.80 19.93 12.26
C ARG A 274 -28.20 19.54 10.91
N ALA A 275 -26.87 19.53 10.79
CA ALA A 275 -26.20 19.29 9.52
C ALA A 275 -26.30 17.82 9.10
N ARG A 276 -26.45 17.59 7.80
CA ARG A 276 -26.33 16.24 7.23
C ARG A 276 -24.88 15.76 7.17
N VAL A 277 -23.99 16.73 6.96
CA VAL A 277 -22.55 16.55 6.80
C VAL A 277 -21.87 17.89 7.06
N VAL A 278 -20.75 17.87 7.77
CA VAL A 278 -19.85 19.03 7.92
C VAL A 278 -18.74 18.92 6.90
N VAL A 279 -18.53 19.95 6.09
CA VAL A 279 -17.35 20.07 5.23
C VAL A 279 -16.26 20.81 5.99
N ASP A 280 -15.15 20.13 6.23
CA ASP A 280 -13.95 20.72 6.82
C ASP A 280 -13.07 21.29 5.68
N ALA A 281 -13.04 22.61 5.59
CA ALA A 281 -12.28 23.39 4.62
C ALA A 281 -11.41 24.44 5.35
N LEU A 282 -11.04 24.17 6.60
CA LEU A 282 -10.49 25.17 7.51
C LEU A 282 -8.97 25.37 7.32
N LEU A 283 -8.21 24.27 7.23
CA LEU A 283 -6.76 24.22 7.14
C LEU A 283 -6.33 23.22 6.04
N GLY A 284 -5.11 23.33 5.50
CA GLY A 284 -4.57 22.40 4.48
C GLY A 284 -3.04 22.30 4.57
N VAL A 285 -2.37 21.85 3.50
CA VAL A 285 -0.90 21.59 3.43
C VAL A 285 0.07 22.67 3.98
N GLY A 286 -0.40 23.87 4.31
CA GLY A 286 0.40 24.94 4.93
C GLY A 286 0.49 24.93 6.46
N VAL A 287 -0.25 24.06 7.16
CA VAL A 287 -0.27 24.01 8.63
C VAL A 287 0.74 23.02 9.19
N ARG A 288 1.31 23.37 10.37
CA ARG A 288 2.14 22.52 11.21
C ARG A 288 1.80 22.75 12.68
N GLY A 289 1.84 21.69 13.49
CA GLY A 289 1.50 21.75 14.91
C GLY A 289 0.01 21.95 15.19
N ALA A 290 -0.34 22.24 16.45
CA ALA A 290 -1.72 22.34 16.90
C ALA A 290 -2.50 23.52 16.26
N PRO A 291 -3.79 23.34 15.93
CA PRO A 291 -4.65 24.45 15.49
C PRO A 291 -4.69 25.61 16.48
N ARG A 292 -4.82 26.84 15.97
CA ARG A 292 -4.97 28.05 16.79
C ARG A 292 -6.22 27.94 17.70
N PRO A 293 -6.28 28.59 18.89
CA PRO A 293 -7.32 28.32 19.89
C PRO A 293 -8.77 28.37 19.38
N LEU A 294 -9.12 29.34 18.52
CA LEU A 294 -10.46 29.44 17.93
C LEU A 294 -10.74 28.32 16.91
N ALA A 295 -9.74 27.93 16.11
CA ALA A 295 -9.84 26.80 15.20
C ALA A 295 -9.96 25.46 15.96
N ALA A 296 -9.20 25.30 17.05
CA ALA A 296 -9.35 24.16 17.94
C ALA A 296 -10.76 24.08 18.55
N ARG A 297 -11.34 25.19 19.03
CA ARG A 297 -12.73 25.23 19.53
C ARG A 297 -13.76 24.91 18.45
N ALA A 298 -13.60 25.43 17.22
CA ALA A 298 -14.49 25.07 16.11
C ALA A 298 -14.42 23.57 15.77
N LEU A 299 -13.23 22.97 15.79
CA LEU A 299 -13.04 21.53 15.59
C LEU A 299 -13.57 20.68 16.75
N GLN A 300 -13.58 21.19 17.99
CA GLN A 300 -14.27 20.56 19.12
C GLN A 300 -15.78 20.49 18.89
N VAL A 301 -16.41 21.59 18.46
CA VAL A 301 -17.85 21.63 18.13
C VAL A 301 -18.19 20.62 17.03
N VAL A 302 -17.38 20.56 15.96
CA VAL A 302 -17.57 19.58 14.87
C VAL A 302 -17.40 18.14 15.36
N GLY A 303 -16.35 17.86 16.14
CA GLY A 303 -16.06 16.52 16.65
C GLY A 303 -17.07 16.01 17.70
N ALA A 304 -17.66 16.92 18.50
CA ALA A 304 -18.64 16.57 19.53
C ALA A 304 -20.03 16.25 18.96
N ALA A 305 -20.37 16.75 17.76
CA ALA A 305 -21.71 16.65 17.21
C ALA A 305 -22.10 15.26 16.67
N GLY A 306 -21.14 14.37 16.41
CA GLY A 306 -21.38 13.02 15.86
C GLY A 306 -21.89 12.99 14.40
N VAL A 307 -21.88 14.14 13.71
CA VAL A 307 -22.26 14.28 12.30
C VAL A 307 -21.10 13.85 11.38
N PRO A 308 -21.35 13.21 10.23
CA PRO A 308 -20.30 12.88 9.26
C PRO A 308 -19.49 14.10 8.82
N VAL A 309 -18.17 13.91 8.65
CA VAL A 309 -17.24 14.97 8.26
C VAL A 309 -16.60 14.64 6.91
N PHE A 310 -16.63 15.61 5.99
CA PHE A 310 -16.01 15.55 4.67
C PHE A 310 -14.88 16.58 4.59
N ALA A 311 -13.63 16.14 4.70
CA ALA A 311 -12.48 17.04 4.65
C ALA A 311 -12.06 17.37 3.22
N LEU A 312 -11.67 18.62 2.97
CA LEU A 312 -11.03 19.07 1.75
C LEU A 312 -9.51 19.16 1.97
N ASP A 313 -8.73 18.69 1.01
CA ASP A 313 -7.27 18.52 1.07
C ASP A 313 -6.77 17.55 2.17
N LEU A 314 -7.00 17.89 3.44
CA LEU A 314 -6.60 17.18 4.66
C LEU A 314 -7.61 17.47 5.79
N PRO A 315 -7.86 16.55 6.74
CA PRO A 315 -8.51 16.89 8.01
C PRO A 315 -7.75 17.99 8.76
N SER A 316 -8.43 19.04 9.18
CA SER A 316 -7.79 20.26 9.65
C SER A 316 -7.00 20.08 10.95
N GLY A 317 -5.68 20.21 10.85
CA GLY A 317 -4.74 20.01 11.96
C GLY A 317 -4.02 18.66 11.94
N LEU A 318 -4.23 17.85 10.91
CA LEU A 318 -3.33 16.76 10.52
C LEU A 318 -2.10 17.34 9.79
N ASP A 319 -0.90 16.99 10.22
CA ASP A 319 0.33 17.40 9.53
C ASP A 319 0.46 16.68 8.19
N ALA A 320 0.67 17.46 7.13
CA ALA A 320 0.69 17.01 5.74
C ALA A 320 1.86 16.08 5.38
N ASP A 321 2.96 16.12 6.13
CA ASP A 321 4.15 15.30 5.89
C ASP A 321 4.20 14.09 6.85
N THR A 322 3.91 14.26 8.15
CA THR A 322 4.08 13.22 9.17
C THR A 322 2.82 12.42 9.51
N GLY A 323 1.63 13.00 9.31
CA GLY A 323 0.37 12.43 9.77
C GLY A 323 0.18 12.53 11.29
N GLU A 324 0.95 13.37 11.98
CA GLU A 324 0.68 13.74 13.37
C GLU A 324 -0.59 14.60 13.44
N ALA A 325 -1.45 14.32 14.41
CA ALA A 325 -2.66 15.09 14.67
C ALA A 325 -2.80 15.36 16.16
N ALA A 326 -3.20 16.59 16.51
CA ALA A 326 -3.60 16.90 17.87
C ALA A 326 -4.91 16.16 18.22
N PRO A 327 -5.19 15.81 19.50
CA PRO A 327 -6.40 15.06 19.88
C PRO A 327 -7.72 15.72 19.46
N VAL A 328 -7.69 17.04 19.21
CA VAL A 328 -8.81 17.88 18.78
C VAL A 328 -9.22 17.70 17.30
N VAL A 329 -8.38 17.08 16.48
CA VAL A 329 -8.65 16.89 15.05
C VAL A 329 -9.73 15.81 14.88
N PRO A 330 -10.93 16.13 14.34
CA PRO A 330 -12.01 15.15 14.20
C PRO A 330 -11.62 14.01 13.23
N ARG A 331 -12.29 12.86 13.36
CA ARG A 331 -12.20 11.80 12.34
C ARG A 331 -13.11 12.18 11.17
N ALA A 332 -12.51 12.49 10.03
CA ALA A 332 -13.22 12.60 8.77
C ALA A 332 -13.82 11.24 8.40
N THR A 333 -15.07 11.26 7.94
CA THR A 333 -15.72 10.11 7.29
C THR A 333 -15.15 9.94 5.88
N TRP A 334 -14.95 11.06 5.18
CA TRP A 334 -14.36 11.14 3.86
C TRP A 334 -13.35 12.28 3.76
N THR A 335 -12.34 12.14 2.89
CA THR A 335 -11.43 13.25 2.52
C THR A 335 -11.31 13.32 1.00
N ALA A 336 -11.48 14.50 0.40
CA ALA A 336 -11.15 14.77 -0.99
C ALA A 336 -9.82 15.54 -1.08
N THR A 337 -8.74 14.86 -1.46
CA THR A 337 -7.40 15.45 -1.52
C THR A 337 -6.98 15.76 -2.96
N PHE A 338 -6.42 16.94 -3.20
CA PHE A 338 -6.24 17.49 -4.56
C PHE A 338 -4.85 17.21 -5.14
N ALA A 339 -4.81 16.95 -6.45
CA ALA A 339 -3.68 16.60 -7.31
C ALA A 339 -2.95 15.28 -6.97
N ALA A 340 -2.58 15.09 -5.70
CA ALA A 340 -1.90 13.91 -5.19
C ALA A 340 -2.30 13.65 -3.73
N ALA A 341 -2.11 12.42 -3.27
CA ALA A 341 -2.15 12.15 -1.84
C ALA A 341 -0.93 12.80 -1.15
N LYS A 342 -1.09 13.15 0.12
CA LYS A 342 -0.01 13.67 0.96
C LYS A 342 0.45 12.60 1.94
N TRP A 343 1.73 12.59 2.30
CA TRP A 343 2.29 11.60 3.23
C TRP A 343 1.52 11.52 4.55
N GLY A 344 1.01 12.65 5.05
CA GLY A 344 0.18 12.71 6.24
C GLY A 344 -1.16 11.97 6.19
N LEU A 345 -1.65 11.58 5.01
CA LEU A 345 -2.86 10.75 4.86
C LEU A 345 -2.58 9.25 4.98
N VAL A 346 -1.32 8.83 4.87
CA VAL A 346 -0.89 7.41 4.86
C VAL A 346 0.10 7.04 5.97
N LEU A 347 0.56 8.03 6.74
CA LEU A 347 1.45 7.89 7.90
C LEU A 347 0.75 8.36 9.19
N GLY A 348 1.37 8.09 10.35
CA GLY A 348 0.91 8.58 11.64
C GLY A 348 -0.53 8.17 11.97
N GLN A 349 -1.33 9.14 12.39
CA GLN A 349 -2.78 8.99 12.61
C GLN A 349 -3.60 9.20 11.32
N GLY A 350 -2.96 9.55 10.20
CA GLY A 350 -3.61 9.89 8.93
C GLY A 350 -4.70 8.93 8.47
N PRO A 351 -4.41 7.62 8.34
CA PRO A 351 -5.39 6.62 7.93
C PRO A 351 -6.63 6.53 8.84
N GLU A 352 -6.48 6.83 10.13
CA GLU A 352 -7.60 6.84 11.09
C GLU A 352 -8.39 8.16 11.01
N ARG A 353 -7.70 9.29 10.87
CA ARG A 353 -8.27 10.65 10.86
C ARG A 353 -8.92 11.03 9.53
N ALA A 354 -8.46 10.49 8.40
CA ALA A 354 -8.91 10.89 7.06
C ALA A 354 -10.08 10.06 6.49
N GLY A 355 -10.34 8.89 7.07
CA GLY A 355 -11.45 8.01 6.65
C GLY A 355 -11.29 7.51 5.20
N GLN A 356 -12.37 7.56 4.44
CA GLN A 356 -12.37 7.20 3.02
C GLN A 356 -11.79 8.32 2.15
N VAL A 357 -10.58 8.12 1.63
CA VAL A 357 -9.84 9.17 0.90
C VAL A 357 -9.97 9.02 -0.63
N PHE A 358 -10.48 10.07 -1.26
CA PHE A 358 -10.49 10.30 -2.69
C PHE A 358 -9.30 11.18 -3.07
N VAL A 359 -8.56 10.82 -4.12
CA VAL A 359 -7.56 11.68 -4.76
C VAL A 359 -8.20 12.26 -6.02
N VAL A 360 -8.15 13.58 -6.15
CA VAL A 360 -8.83 14.35 -7.21
C VAL A 360 -7.79 14.99 -8.11
N ASP A 361 -7.73 14.60 -9.37
CA ASP A 361 -7.00 15.35 -10.39
C ASP A 361 -7.68 16.71 -10.61
N ILE A 362 -6.86 17.76 -10.55
CA ILE A 362 -7.24 19.16 -10.75
C ILE A 362 -6.68 19.73 -12.07
N GLY A 363 -6.06 18.88 -12.90
CA GLY A 363 -5.47 19.25 -14.18
C GLY A 363 -3.99 19.60 -14.13
N TRP A 364 -3.21 19.07 -13.17
CA TRP A 364 -1.75 19.26 -13.18
C TRP A 364 -1.13 18.73 -14.49
N PRO A 365 -0.13 19.41 -15.08
CA PRO A 365 0.47 18.98 -16.34
C PRO A 365 1.10 17.58 -16.23
N GLN A 366 0.57 16.63 -17.01
CA GLN A 366 1.02 15.23 -16.95
C GLN A 366 2.40 14.99 -17.58
N GLU A 367 2.97 15.95 -18.32
CA GLU A 367 4.16 15.73 -19.15
C GLU A 367 5.38 16.56 -18.71
N THR A 368 6.19 15.95 -17.84
CA THR A 368 7.66 16.04 -17.86
C THR A 368 8.21 14.86 -17.05
N GLY A 369 9.12 14.07 -17.63
CA GLY A 369 9.64 12.83 -17.00
C GLY A 369 10.46 13.01 -15.71
N THR A 370 10.64 14.26 -15.26
CA THR A 370 11.44 14.71 -14.12
C THR A 370 10.70 15.73 -13.22
N GLY A 371 9.41 15.98 -13.48
CA GLY A 371 8.69 17.16 -13.02
C GLY A 371 8.31 17.18 -11.53
N VAL A 372 7.36 16.32 -11.12
CA VAL A 372 6.72 16.38 -9.78
C VAL A 372 6.73 15.03 -9.03
N GLY A 373 6.82 13.93 -9.76
CA GLY A 373 6.95 12.55 -9.25
C GLY A 373 7.89 11.74 -10.14
N GLY A 374 9.06 12.27 -10.46
CA GLY A 374 10.06 11.53 -11.23
C GLY A 374 10.57 10.31 -10.45
N THR A 375 10.92 9.23 -11.14
CA THR A 375 11.82 8.22 -10.55
C THR A 375 13.13 8.88 -10.16
N GLY A 376 13.75 8.46 -9.05
CA GLY A 376 14.81 9.18 -8.32
C GLY A 376 16.18 9.28 -9.01
N GLY A 377 16.23 9.65 -10.29
CA GLY A 377 17.43 9.91 -11.07
C GLY A 377 18.16 11.16 -10.59
N GLU A 378 19.05 10.96 -9.61
CA GLU A 378 20.18 11.80 -9.20
C GLU A 378 19.87 13.20 -8.63
N ALA A 379 18.84 13.91 -9.12
CA ALA A 379 18.49 15.26 -8.68
C ALA A 379 17.84 15.35 -7.29
N GLU A 380 17.24 14.26 -6.78
CA GLU A 380 16.76 14.17 -5.38
C GLU A 380 17.76 13.43 -4.46
N ALA A 381 18.88 12.94 -5.00
CA ALA A 381 19.97 12.31 -4.24
C ALA A 381 20.89 13.36 -3.58
N GLY A 382 20.28 14.36 -2.94
CA GLY A 382 21.01 15.38 -2.18
C GLY A 382 21.89 14.75 -1.11
N ALA A 383 23.18 15.13 -1.10
CA ALA A 383 24.15 14.68 -0.10
C ALA A 383 23.62 14.93 1.34
N PRO A 384 24.04 14.13 2.35
CA PRO A 384 23.58 14.29 3.74
C PRO A 384 23.96 15.66 4.31
N GLY A 385 23.07 16.64 4.12
CA GLY A 385 23.30 18.06 4.42
C GLY A 385 22.67 19.06 3.44
N GLY A 386 22.19 18.65 2.24
CA GLY A 386 21.76 19.62 1.21
C GLY A 386 20.48 19.28 0.43
N GLY A 387 19.57 20.25 0.33
CA GLY A 387 18.75 20.40 -0.89
C GLY A 387 17.27 20.73 -0.67
N THR A 388 16.44 19.71 -0.43
CA THR A 388 14.97 19.82 -0.52
C THR A 388 14.28 19.16 0.68
N GLY A 389 13.73 19.98 1.58
CA GLY A 389 13.24 19.56 2.90
C GLY A 389 11.89 18.84 2.93
N GLY A 390 11.76 17.68 2.29
CA GLY A 390 10.57 16.81 2.32
C GLY A 390 10.90 15.32 2.44
N PHE A 391 9.87 14.47 2.45
CA PHE A 391 10.01 13.05 2.14
C PHE A 391 10.04 12.82 0.61
N PRO A 392 10.74 11.77 0.13
CA PRO A 392 10.71 11.37 -1.28
C PRO A 392 9.29 11.05 -1.75
N SER A 393 9.05 11.17 -3.05
CA SER A 393 7.78 10.82 -3.68
C SER A 393 7.58 9.29 -3.74
N ALA A 394 6.34 8.81 -3.59
CA ALA A 394 6.01 7.39 -3.70
C ALA A 394 4.78 7.12 -4.56
N ARG A 395 4.72 5.93 -5.17
CA ARG A 395 3.54 5.43 -5.90
C ARG A 395 2.68 4.53 -5.02
N VAL A 396 1.38 4.75 -4.99
CA VAL A 396 0.42 3.83 -4.36
C VAL A 396 0.30 2.56 -5.20
N LEU A 397 0.21 1.40 -4.55
CA LEU A 397 -0.13 0.15 -5.22
C LEU A 397 -1.63 0.01 -5.39
N ASP A 398 -2.06 -0.15 -6.64
CA ASP A 398 -3.43 -0.47 -7.04
C ASP A 398 -3.56 -1.90 -7.60
N ALA A 399 -4.80 -2.39 -7.71
CA ALA A 399 -5.07 -3.75 -8.15
C ALA A 399 -4.75 -3.99 -9.64
N ALA A 400 -4.80 -2.97 -10.50
CA ALA A 400 -4.56 -3.11 -11.93
C ALA A 400 -3.07 -3.25 -12.25
N GLY A 401 -2.24 -2.40 -11.64
CA GLY A 401 -0.77 -2.51 -11.71
C GLY A 401 -0.27 -3.85 -11.14
N VAL A 402 -0.84 -4.32 -10.03
CA VAL A 402 -0.51 -5.64 -9.46
C VAL A 402 -1.03 -6.79 -10.34
N ALA A 403 -2.22 -6.68 -10.94
CA ALA A 403 -2.72 -7.68 -11.89
C ALA A 403 -1.86 -7.80 -13.15
N ALA A 404 -1.32 -6.69 -13.67
CA ALA A 404 -0.40 -6.68 -14.81
C ALA A 404 0.94 -7.38 -14.49
N LEU A 405 1.38 -7.38 -13.23
CA LEU A 405 2.57 -8.08 -12.77
C LEU A 405 2.33 -9.57 -12.41
N LEU A 406 1.08 -10.01 -12.22
CA LEU A 406 0.80 -11.37 -11.76
C LEU A 406 1.14 -12.42 -12.84
N PRO A 407 1.96 -13.45 -12.51
CA PRO A 407 2.34 -14.46 -13.47
C PRO A 407 1.12 -15.28 -13.89
N ARG A 408 0.83 -15.33 -15.20
CA ARG A 408 -0.20 -16.22 -15.77
C ARG A 408 0.40 -17.63 -15.91
N ARG A 409 -0.23 -18.62 -15.28
CA ARG A 409 0.19 -20.02 -15.35
C ARG A 409 -0.42 -20.66 -16.60
N PRO A 410 0.38 -21.10 -17.60
CA PRO A 410 -0.15 -21.72 -18.80
C PRO A 410 -0.62 -23.17 -18.52
N TRP A 411 -1.37 -23.74 -19.47
CA TRP A 411 -1.99 -25.06 -19.33
C TRP A 411 -0.99 -26.23 -19.27
N ASP A 412 0.21 -26.05 -19.80
CA ASP A 412 1.33 -27.00 -19.79
C ASP A 412 2.25 -26.86 -18.56
N ALA A 413 1.94 -25.93 -17.63
CA ALA A 413 2.80 -25.60 -16.50
C ALA A 413 2.94 -26.73 -15.46
N HIS A 414 3.98 -27.55 -15.60
CA HIS A 414 4.41 -28.48 -14.56
C HIS A 414 5.01 -27.76 -13.33
N LYS A 415 5.13 -28.47 -12.20
CA LYS A 415 5.66 -27.94 -10.93
C LYS A 415 7.03 -27.22 -11.02
N GLY A 416 7.89 -27.57 -11.97
CA GLY A 416 9.18 -26.88 -12.19
C GLY A 416 9.08 -25.46 -12.76
N TRP A 417 7.95 -25.09 -13.38
CA TRP A 417 7.73 -23.77 -14.00
C TRP A 417 7.58 -22.67 -12.94
N ALA A 418 6.81 -22.97 -11.89
CA ALA A 418 6.62 -22.12 -10.72
C ALA A 418 7.75 -22.23 -9.67
N GLY A 419 8.88 -22.83 -10.05
CA GLY A 419 10.11 -22.88 -9.27
C GLY A 419 10.04 -23.66 -7.96
N HIS A 420 11.06 -23.44 -7.15
CA HIS A 420 11.30 -24.12 -5.88
C HIS A 420 11.69 -23.12 -4.79
N VAL A 421 10.94 -23.08 -3.69
CA VAL A 421 11.27 -22.26 -2.51
C VAL A 421 11.90 -23.15 -1.43
N VAL A 422 13.09 -22.77 -0.98
CA VAL A 422 13.74 -23.36 0.20
C VAL A 422 13.64 -22.36 1.34
N VAL A 423 12.98 -22.74 2.43
CA VAL A 423 12.98 -21.95 3.67
C VAL A 423 14.12 -22.45 4.54
N ALA A 424 15.18 -21.67 4.68
CA ALA A 424 16.29 -21.93 5.59
C ALA A 424 16.02 -21.22 6.93
N GLY A 425 15.53 -21.99 7.90
CA GLY A 425 15.01 -21.45 9.15
C GLY A 425 14.53 -22.54 10.10
N GLY A 426 13.94 -22.12 11.21
CA GLY A 426 13.59 -22.98 12.33
C GLY A 426 14.81 -23.40 13.17
N ARG A 427 14.53 -23.59 14.47
CA ARG A 427 15.39 -24.13 15.53
C ARG A 427 14.46 -24.61 16.67
N PRO A 428 14.95 -25.30 17.72
CA PRO A 428 14.10 -25.78 18.79
C PRO A 428 13.18 -24.68 19.36
N GLY A 429 11.86 -24.93 19.37
CA GLY A 429 10.85 -23.97 19.84
C GLY A 429 10.49 -22.83 18.87
N GLN A 430 11.08 -22.77 17.66
CA GLN A 430 10.78 -21.72 16.66
C GLN A 430 10.48 -22.27 15.25
N VAL A 431 10.25 -23.58 15.10
CA VAL A 431 9.98 -24.26 13.81
C VAL A 431 8.75 -23.68 13.10
N GLY A 432 7.74 -23.24 13.85
CA GLY A 432 6.50 -22.67 13.32
C GLY A 432 6.70 -21.48 12.38
N ALA A 433 7.76 -20.68 12.56
CA ALA A 433 8.10 -19.57 11.66
C ALA A 433 8.44 -20.06 10.25
N ALA A 434 9.34 -21.04 10.13
CA ALA A 434 9.69 -21.65 8.85
C ALA A 434 8.48 -22.36 8.19
N VAL A 435 7.63 -23.00 9.00
CA VAL A 435 6.39 -23.65 8.55
C VAL A 435 5.38 -22.63 7.98
N LEU A 436 5.20 -21.49 8.64
CA LEU A 436 4.33 -20.41 8.14
C LEU A 436 4.84 -19.84 6.82
N ALA A 437 6.14 -19.54 6.73
CA ALA A 437 6.76 -19.08 5.48
C ALA A 437 6.61 -20.10 4.34
N GLY A 438 6.90 -21.38 4.61
CA GLY A 438 6.74 -22.44 3.60
C GLY A 438 5.29 -22.65 3.16
N THR A 439 4.34 -22.54 4.09
CA THR A 439 2.91 -22.69 3.79
C THR A 439 2.37 -21.50 3.01
N ALA A 440 2.79 -20.28 3.35
CA ALA A 440 2.45 -19.07 2.61
C ALA A 440 3.05 -19.10 1.19
N ALA A 441 4.28 -19.58 1.03
CA ALA A 441 4.90 -19.76 -0.29
C ALA A 441 4.10 -20.74 -1.18
N LEU A 442 3.65 -21.86 -0.61
CA LEU A 442 2.82 -22.83 -1.33
C LEU A 442 1.48 -22.22 -1.77
N GLN A 443 0.78 -21.50 -0.89
CA GLN A 443 -0.51 -20.88 -1.19
C GLN A 443 -0.39 -19.67 -2.16
N ALA A 444 0.74 -18.97 -2.15
CA ALA A 444 1.10 -17.98 -3.18
C ALA A 444 1.53 -18.61 -4.53
N GLY A 445 1.51 -19.95 -4.61
CA GLY A 445 1.67 -20.69 -5.85
C GLY A 445 3.08 -21.16 -6.16
N ALA A 446 4.02 -21.18 -5.21
CA ALA A 446 5.33 -21.82 -5.42
C ALA A 446 5.17 -23.26 -5.92
N GLY A 447 5.91 -23.64 -6.97
CA GLY A 447 5.74 -24.93 -7.64
C GLY A 447 6.12 -26.13 -6.75
N THR A 448 7.08 -25.94 -5.87
CA THR A 448 7.46 -26.86 -4.79
C THR A 448 8.09 -26.09 -3.64
N VAL A 449 7.95 -26.57 -2.40
CA VAL A 449 8.54 -25.97 -1.20
C VAL A 449 9.32 -27.01 -0.40
N THR A 450 10.46 -26.61 0.16
CA THR A 450 11.23 -27.41 1.14
C THR A 450 11.58 -26.57 2.36
N LEU A 451 11.37 -27.09 3.57
CA LEU A 451 11.96 -26.55 4.79
C LEU A 451 13.35 -27.17 4.98
N ALA A 452 14.39 -26.34 4.98
CA ALA A 452 15.76 -26.71 5.31
C ALA A 452 15.99 -26.30 6.77
N VAL A 453 16.10 -27.28 7.67
CA VAL A 453 16.04 -27.08 9.12
C VAL A 453 17.14 -27.89 9.83
N PRO A 454 17.56 -27.52 11.05
CA PRO A 454 18.48 -28.32 11.86
C PRO A 454 17.95 -29.75 12.07
N ALA A 455 18.80 -30.76 11.91
CA ALA A 455 18.36 -32.16 11.88
C ALA A 455 17.42 -32.60 13.03
N PRO A 456 17.61 -32.20 14.31
CA PRO A 456 16.73 -32.58 15.41
C PRO A 456 15.28 -32.10 15.26
N VAL A 457 15.05 -30.95 14.62
CA VAL A 457 13.70 -30.38 14.43
C VAL A 457 13.04 -30.78 13.10
N ARG A 458 13.68 -31.64 12.29
CA ARG A 458 13.09 -32.11 11.03
C ARG A 458 11.73 -32.79 11.22
N THR A 459 11.56 -33.59 12.28
CA THR A 459 10.32 -34.34 12.51
C THR A 459 9.18 -33.38 12.88
N GLU A 460 9.45 -32.39 13.73
CA GLU A 460 8.52 -31.29 14.07
C GLU A 460 8.10 -30.54 12.80
N ALA A 461 9.07 -30.13 11.97
CA ALA A 461 8.81 -29.45 10.71
C ALA A 461 7.97 -30.28 9.72
N ALA A 462 8.16 -31.61 9.69
CA ALA A 462 7.52 -32.50 8.73
C ALA A 462 6.05 -32.84 9.05
N VAL A 463 5.63 -32.82 10.32
CA VAL A 463 4.24 -33.19 10.69
C VAL A 463 3.22 -32.10 10.39
N HIS A 464 3.65 -30.85 10.18
CA HIS A 464 2.72 -29.72 9.98
C HIS A 464 1.99 -29.75 8.64
N ARG A 465 2.64 -30.17 7.54
CA ARG A 465 2.03 -30.09 6.20
C ARG A 465 2.68 -31.03 5.16
N PRO A 466 1.93 -32.00 4.57
CA PRO A 466 2.50 -33.06 3.75
C PRO A 466 2.96 -32.63 2.34
N GLU A 467 2.46 -31.52 1.79
CA GLU A 467 2.91 -31.01 0.49
C GLU A 467 4.30 -30.32 0.57
N ILE A 468 4.81 -30.07 1.78
CA ILE A 468 6.09 -29.41 2.04
C ILE A 468 7.17 -30.46 2.33
N MET A 469 8.24 -30.46 1.55
CA MET A 469 9.38 -31.35 1.78
C MET A 469 10.23 -30.87 2.97
N THR A 470 11.01 -31.76 3.58
CA THR A 470 11.98 -31.38 4.62
C THR A 470 13.40 -31.88 4.32
N TRP A 471 14.38 -31.02 4.53
CA TRP A 471 15.80 -31.36 4.55
C TRP A 471 16.34 -31.17 5.97
N ALA A 472 16.88 -32.25 6.54
CA ALA A 472 17.70 -32.16 7.74
C ALA A 472 19.10 -31.66 7.34
N LEU A 473 19.53 -30.57 7.96
CA LEU A 473 20.88 -30.03 7.84
C LEU A 473 21.68 -30.26 9.14
N PRO A 474 23.03 -30.30 9.07
CA PRO A 474 23.90 -30.34 10.24
C PRO A 474 23.50 -29.36 11.35
N ALA A 475 23.58 -29.84 12.57
CA ALA A 475 23.19 -29.13 13.78
C ALA A 475 24.14 -29.49 14.92
N THR A 476 24.32 -28.56 15.83
CA THR A 476 25.01 -28.77 17.10
C THR A 476 24.23 -29.75 18.00
N ALA A 477 24.86 -30.25 19.06
CA ALA A 477 24.20 -31.12 20.05
C ALA A 477 22.98 -30.45 20.74
N GLY A 478 22.93 -29.12 20.79
CA GLY A 478 21.78 -28.36 21.31
C GLY A 478 20.65 -28.13 20.30
N GLY A 479 20.77 -28.64 19.06
CA GLY A 479 19.80 -28.42 17.98
C GLY A 479 19.93 -27.08 17.25
N GLU A 480 20.86 -26.22 17.65
CA GLU A 480 21.21 -25.00 16.92
C GLU A 480 21.94 -25.30 15.60
N TRP A 481 21.83 -24.39 14.64
CA TRP A 481 22.54 -24.41 13.36
C TRP A 481 24.06 -24.59 13.52
N ASP A 482 24.63 -25.48 12.70
CA ASP A 482 26.07 -25.71 12.60
C ASP A 482 26.61 -25.23 11.25
N ALA A 483 27.87 -24.76 11.20
CA ALA A 483 28.48 -24.22 9.99
C ALA A 483 28.56 -25.23 8.82
N ALA A 484 28.59 -26.55 9.09
CA ALA A 484 28.53 -27.58 8.06
C ALA A 484 27.21 -27.59 7.27
N ALA A 485 26.16 -26.91 7.77
CA ALA A 485 24.90 -26.72 7.05
C ALA A 485 25.06 -25.92 5.74
N VAL A 486 26.13 -25.11 5.61
CA VAL A 486 26.51 -24.42 4.37
C VAL A 486 26.67 -25.42 3.23
N THR A 487 27.57 -26.39 3.39
CA THR A 487 27.91 -27.39 2.38
C THR A 487 26.72 -28.31 2.10
N ALA A 488 26.00 -28.72 3.15
CA ALA A 488 24.84 -29.60 3.02
C ALA A 488 23.70 -28.94 2.22
N LEU A 489 23.37 -27.65 2.47
CA LEU A 489 22.36 -26.94 1.69
C LEU A 489 22.83 -26.75 0.24
N ALA A 490 24.07 -26.31 0.04
CA ALA A 490 24.63 -26.10 -1.30
C ALA A 490 24.69 -27.39 -2.14
N GLN A 491 24.84 -28.57 -1.52
CA GLN A 491 24.67 -29.85 -2.21
C GLN A 491 23.20 -30.08 -2.61
N ARG A 492 22.26 -29.99 -1.65
CA ARG A 492 20.83 -30.22 -1.91
C ARG A 492 20.23 -29.29 -2.97
N GLU A 493 20.71 -28.07 -3.05
CA GLU A 493 20.31 -27.13 -4.11
C GLU A 493 20.95 -27.40 -5.48
N ARG A 494 22.08 -28.10 -5.55
CA ARG A 494 22.68 -28.57 -6.80
C ARG A 494 21.99 -29.82 -7.35
N GLU A 495 21.37 -30.62 -6.47
CA GLU A 495 20.51 -31.75 -6.84
C GLU A 495 19.15 -31.30 -7.46
N ARG A 496 18.76 -30.02 -7.34
CA ARG A 496 17.51 -29.47 -7.89
C ARG A 496 17.68 -28.92 -9.32
N ARG A 497 16.75 -29.27 -10.20
CA ARG A 497 16.56 -28.63 -11.52
C ARG A 497 15.53 -27.49 -11.42
N GLY A 498 15.72 -26.42 -12.21
CA GLY A 498 14.81 -25.26 -12.26
C GLY A 498 15.24 -24.10 -11.35
N ARG A 499 14.39 -23.08 -11.25
CA ARG A 499 14.63 -21.90 -10.40
C ARG A 499 14.50 -22.26 -8.92
N VAL A 500 15.57 -22.04 -8.16
CA VAL A 500 15.61 -22.24 -6.69
C VAL A 500 15.77 -20.88 -6.03
N VAL A 501 14.92 -20.60 -5.05
CA VAL A 501 14.88 -19.37 -4.26
C VAL A 501 14.99 -19.70 -2.78
N ARG A 502 15.72 -18.90 -2.01
CA ARG A 502 15.82 -19.02 -0.55
C ARG A 502 14.91 -18.01 0.15
N VAL A 503 14.32 -18.43 1.27
CA VAL A 503 13.79 -17.56 2.32
C VAL A 503 14.58 -17.88 3.57
N ILE A 504 15.38 -16.94 4.07
CA ILE A 504 16.32 -17.16 5.18
C ILE A 504 15.93 -16.28 6.36
N GLY A 505 15.91 -16.87 7.55
CA GLY A 505 15.71 -16.12 8.81
C GLY A 505 14.47 -16.44 9.66
N PRO A 506 13.31 -16.88 9.11
CA PRO A 506 12.15 -17.34 9.89
C PRO A 506 12.52 -18.40 10.95
N GLY A 507 12.63 -17.97 12.21
CA GLY A 507 13.07 -18.82 13.33
C GLY A 507 14.50 -19.37 13.21
N LEU A 508 15.40 -18.72 12.46
CA LEU A 508 16.78 -19.20 12.26
C LEU A 508 17.62 -19.11 13.54
N GLY A 509 17.35 -18.14 14.42
CA GLY A 509 18.21 -17.81 15.55
C GLY A 509 19.48 -17.05 15.14
N GLN A 510 20.22 -16.60 16.15
CA GLN A 510 21.38 -15.71 16.00
C GLN A 510 22.67 -16.36 16.56
N SER A 511 22.77 -17.70 16.47
CA SER A 511 23.94 -18.45 16.91
C SER A 511 25.15 -18.21 15.99
N PRO A 512 26.41 -18.45 16.44
CA PRO A 512 27.58 -18.33 15.59
C PRO A 512 27.52 -19.22 14.33
N GLY A 513 26.90 -20.41 14.43
CA GLY A 513 26.66 -21.29 13.29
C GLY A 513 25.63 -20.74 12.30
N ALA A 514 24.54 -20.13 12.79
CA ALA A 514 23.57 -19.44 11.94
C ALA A 514 24.19 -18.20 11.25
N ALA A 515 25.04 -17.45 11.96
CA ALA A 515 25.80 -16.33 11.40
C ALA A 515 26.75 -16.78 10.28
N ALA A 516 27.56 -17.82 10.51
CA ALA A 516 28.43 -18.41 9.51
C ALA A 516 27.65 -18.94 8.29
N CYS A 517 26.49 -19.55 8.52
CA CYS A 517 25.59 -19.99 7.45
C CYS A 517 25.11 -18.82 6.59
N LEU A 518 24.62 -17.74 7.18
CA LEU A 518 24.15 -16.56 6.43
C LEU A 518 25.26 -15.95 5.57
N VAL A 519 26.46 -15.76 6.15
CA VAL A 519 27.62 -15.20 5.43
C VAL A 519 27.95 -16.02 4.17
N ALA A 520 28.10 -17.33 4.30
CA ALA A 520 28.44 -18.19 3.17
C ALA A 520 27.27 -18.41 2.19
N TRP A 521 26.00 -18.42 2.64
CA TRP A 521 24.85 -18.48 1.73
C TRP A 521 24.68 -17.21 0.90
N LEU A 522 25.09 -16.05 1.41
CA LEU A 522 25.14 -14.79 0.66
C LEU A 522 26.44 -14.62 -0.16
N GLY A 523 27.42 -15.51 -0.01
CA GLY A 523 28.72 -15.44 -0.69
C GLY A 523 29.67 -14.36 -0.14
N LEU A 524 29.45 -13.92 1.11
CA LEU A 524 30.20 -12.87 1.81
C LEU A 524 31.39 -13.42 2.62
N ASP A 525 31.68 -14.71 2.44
CA ASP A 525 32.81 -15.48 2.99
C ASP A 525 34.13 -15.28 2.22
N ARG A 526 34.04 -14.72 1.01
CA ARG A 526 35.19 -14.38 0.17
C ARG A 526 35.66 -12.95 0.42
N PRO A 527 36.97 -12.65 0.37
CA PRO A 527 37.44 -11.27 0.34
C PRO A 527 36.86 -10.56 -0.87
N ALA A 528 36.44 -9.31 -0.71
CA ALA A 528 35.97 -8.48 -1.81
C ALA A 528 37.03 -8.44 -2.93
N ALA A 529 36.62 -8.74 -4.16
CA ALA A 529 37.50 -8.58 -5.30
C ALA A 529 37.88 -7.10 -5.41
N ARG A 530 39.18 -6.79 -5.33
CA ARG A 530 39.66 -5.44 -5.64
C ARG A 530 39.26 -5.12 -7.08
N ASP A 531 38.69 -3.94 -7.28
CA ASP A 531 38.33 -3.47 -8.61
C ASP A 531 39.61 -3.31 -9.45
N PRO A 532 39.72 -3.91 -10.65
CA PRO A 532 40.90 -3.74 -11.51
C PRO A 532 41.16 -2.28 -11.93
N ALA A 533 40.20 -1.37 -11.70
CA ALA A 533 40.33 0.06 -12.01
C ALA A 533 41.24 0.86 -11.07
N GLU A 534 41.51 0.40 -9.83
CA GLU A 534 42.32 1.14 -8.84
C GLU A 534 43.64 0.40 -8.53
N GLY A 535 44.56 0.37 -9.51
CA GLY A 535 45.79 -0.40 -9.42
C GLY A 535 46.96 0.04 -10.32
N ALA A 536 47.01 1.31 -10.72
CA ALA A 536 48.06 1.84 -11.62
C ALA A 536 48.54 3.25 -11.25
N SER A 537 49.03 3.43 -10.02
CA SER A 537 49.84 4.59 -9.64
C SER A 537 51.28 4.41 -10.12
N ASP A 538 51.73 5.25 -11.06
CA ASP A 538 53.08 5.23 -11.66
C ASP A 538 54.14 5.82 -10.70
N ASP A 539 54.48 5.08 -9.63
CA ASP A 539 55.67 5.37 -8.82
C ASP A 539 56.20 4.13 -8.06
N ASP A 540 56.88 3.23 -8.77
CA ASP A 540 57.87 2.33 -8.16
C ASP A 540 58.90 1.87 -9.21
N ARG A 541 59.90 2.73 -9.49
CA ARG A 541 60.96 2.49 -10.49
C ARG A 541 62.31 2.26 -9.80
N PRO A 542 62.71 1.00 -9.52
CA PRO A 542 64.08 0.72 -9.11
C PRO A 542 65.04 0.96 -10.29
N ALA A 543 65.95 1.92 -10.13
CA ALA A 543 67.01 2.14 -11.09
C ALA A 543 68.19 1.19 -10.80
N ASP A 544 68.59 0.39 -11.79
CA ASP A 544 69.97 0.45 -12.31
C ASP A 544 70.16 -0.34 -13.61
N ALA A 545 71.28 -0.07 -14.30
CA ALA A 545 71.66 -0.56 -15.63
C ALA A 545 72.54 -1.86 -15.53
N PRO A 546 73.00 -2.53 -16.63
CA PRO A 546 73.05 -2.04 -18.02
C PRO A 546 72.75 -3.00 -19.19
N HIS A 547 72.35 -2.36 -20.29
CA HIS A 547 72.60 -2.67 -21.72
C HIS A 547 73.03 -4.09 -22.17
N GLY A 548 72.13 -4.74 -22.90
CA GLY A 548 72.44 -5.65 -24.02
C GLY A 548 71.59 -5.28 -25.25
N ARG A 549 72.14 -5.33 -26.46
CA ARG A 549 71.42 -5.01 -27.72
C ARG A 549 70.96 -6.28 -28.48
N PRO A 550 69.97 -6.17 -29.38
CA PRO A 550 69.24 -7.34 -29.91
C PRO A 550 69.95 -8.02 -31.09
N ALA A 551 69.42 -9.20 -31.47
CA ALA A 551 69.64 -9.85 -32.74
C ALA A 551 68.33 -10.49 -33.24
N ASP A 552 68.08 -10.42 -34.54
CA ASP A 552 66.84 -10.87 -35.19
C ASP A 552 66.84 -12.39 -35.50
N GLY A 553 65.64 -12.99 -35.66
CA GLY A 553 65.52 -14.39 -36.08
C GLY A 553 64.07 -14.86 -36.26
N ALA A 554 63.69 -15.18 -37.49
CA ALA A 554 62.40 -15.79 -37.87
C ALA A 554 62.66 -17.16 -38.55
N PRO A 555 61.65 -17.87 -39.08
CA PRO A 555 60.51 -18.41 -38.35
C PRO A 555 60.25 -19.92 -38.63
N GLY A 556 59.55 -20.59 -37.69
CA GLY A 556 58.71 -21.77 -37.96
C GLY A 556 59.38 -23.15 -38.00
N THR A 557 58.61 -24.17 -37.59
CA THR A 557 58.34 -25.45 -38.29
C THR A 557 57.30 -26.24 -37.50
N ASP A 558 56.46 -27.01 -38.18
CA ASP A 558 55.35 -27.78 -37.63
C ASP A 558 55.79 -29.05 -36.87
N GLY A 559 54.93 -29.55 -35.98
CA GLY A 559 55.15 -30.81 -35.26
C GLY A 559 53.89 -31.32 -34.53
N GLU A 560 53.24 -32.35 -35.07
CA GLU A 560 52.07 -32.99 -34.45
C GLU A 560 52.42 -33.88 -33.23
N PRO A 561 51.45 -34.15 -32.34
CA PRO A 561 51.74 -34.67 -30.99
C PRO A 561 52.00 -36.18 -30.93
N GLY A 562 53.20 -36.57 -30.48
CA GLY A 562 53.53 -37.95 -30.12
C GLY A 562 52.92 -38.37 -28.79
N ALA A 563 51.97 -39.32 -28.80
CA ALA A 563 51.29 -39.78 -27.59
C ALA A 563 52.20 -40.62 -26.65
N ARG A 564 52.16 -40.31 -25.35
CA ARG A 564 52.57 -41.23 -24.27
C ARG A 564 51.62 -41.16 -23.09
N ALA A 565 51.18 -42.33 -22.66
CA ALA A 565 50.49 -42.63 -21.41
C ALA A 565 50.73 -44.13 -21.10
N PRO A 566 50.43 -44.63 -19.88
CA PRO A 566 50.03 -43.93 -18.66
C PRO A 566 51.00 -44.19 -17.48
N GLU A 567 51.00 -43.34 -16.46
CA GLU A 567 51.31 -43.74 -15.07
C GLU A 567 50.92 -42.64 -14.06
N GLY A 568 50.82 -42.98 -12.77
CA GLY A 568 50.64 -42.00 -11.69
C GLY A 568 49.19 -41.58 -11.38
N ALA A 569 48.39 -42.49 -10.81
CA ALA A 569 47.08 -42.16 -10.24
C ALA A 569 47.24 -41.38 -8.91
N ALA A 570 47.46 -40.07 -8.98
CA ALA A 570 47.39 -39.16 -7.83
C ALA A 570 45.97 -38.58 -7.68
N ALA A 571 45.50 -38.46 -6.44
CA ALA A 571 44.11 -38.09 -6.16
C ALA A 571 43.80 -36.64 -6.59
N ALA A 572 42.97 -36.49 -7.63
CA ALA A 572 42.30 -35.24 -7.94
C ALA A 572 41.30 -34.92 -6.82
N GLY A 573 41.77 -34.22 -5.78
CA GLY A 573 40.94 -33.78 -4.68
C GLY A 573 39.74 -32.98 -5.19
N SER A 574 38.55 -33.30 -4.71
CA SER A 574 37.30 -32.63 -5.10
C SER A 574 37.43 -31.12 -4.94
N ALA A 575 37.57 -30.41 -6.05
CA ALA A 575 37.61 -28.95 -6.07
C ALA A 575 36.29 -28.45 -5.47
N ALA A 576 36.37 -27.88 -4.26
CA ALA A 576 35.21 -27.54 -3.47
C ALA A 576 34.37 -26.46 -4.17
N ALA A 577 33.40 -26.89 -4.97
CA ALA A 577 32.57 -26.03 -5.80
C ALA A 577 31.84 -25.03 -4.89
N GLY A 578 32.21 -23.75 -5.03
CA GLY A 578 31.90 -22.68 -4.09
C GLY A 578 30.41 -22.43 -3.82
N PRO A 579 30.09 -21.51 -2.89
CA PRO A 579 28.72 -21.24 -2.49
C PRO A 579 27.84 -20.85 -3.68
N VAL A 580 26.75 -21.59 -3.86
CA VAL A 580 25.77 -21.32 -4.91
C VAL A 580 24.96 -20.11 -4.47
N CYS A 581 25.13 -18.98 -5.14
CA CYS A 581 24.29 -17.80 -4.92
C CYS A 581 22.90 -18.05 -5.53
N ARG A 582 21.83 -17.70 -4.81
CA ARG A 582 20.43 -17.91 -5.20
C ARG A 582 19.62 -16.65 -4.90
N PRO A 583 18.57 -16.33 -5.69
CA PRO A 583 17.56 -15.37 -5.29
C PRO A 583 17.10 -15.62 -3.84
N THR A 584 17.13 -14.58 -3.01
CA THR A 584 17.00 -14.70 -1.55
C THR A 584 16.08 -13.63 -0.98
N VAL A 585 15.19 -14.05 -0.08
CA VAL A 585 14.47 -13.17 0.86
C VAL A 585 15.12 -13.30 2.24
N LEU A 586 15.42 -12.18 2.89
CA LEU A 586 15.84 -12.14 4.30
C LEU A 586 14.71 -11.55 5.15
N ASP A 587 14.28 -12.30 6.17
CA ASP A 587 13.38 -11.82 7.23
C ASP A 587 13.93 -12.14 8.63
N ALA A 588 13.29 -11.62 9.68
CA ALA A 588 13.51 -12.04 11.07
C ALA A 588 15.01 -12.13 11.47
N ASP A 589 15.47 -13.30 11.92
CA ASP A 589 16.86 -13.48 12.37
C ASP A 589 17.90 -13.35 11.25
N GLY A 590 17.51 -13.57 9.99
CA GLY A 590 18.37 -13.28 8.83
C GLY A 590 18.66 -11.80 8.70
N LEU A 591 17.70 -10.93 9.04
CA LEU A 591 17.89 -9.48 9.10
C LEU A 591 18.67 -9.04 10.34
N ASN A 592 18.45 -9.67 11.49
CA ASN A 592 19.21 -9.39 12.72
C ASN A 592 20.69 -9.75 12.54
N LEU A 593 20.99 -10.91 11.94
CA LEU A 593 22.36 -11.30 11.58
C LEU A 593 22.96 -10.38 10.50
N ALA A 594 22.20 -9.98 9.48
CA ALA A 594 22.66 -9.01 8.48
C ALA A 594 22.99 -7.63 9.10
N ALA A 595 22.28 -7.21 10.15
CA ALA A 595 22.61 -5.99 10.89
C ALA A 595 23.95 -6.11 11.64
N LEU A 596 24.26 -7.29 12.20
CA LEU A 596 25.57 -7.56 12.84
C LEU A 596 26.73 -7.60 11.83
N LEU A 597 26.47 -7.97 10.57
CA LEU A 597 27.45 -7.90 9.48
C LEU A 597 27.67 -6.48 8.94
N GLY A 598 26.74 -5.56 9.21
CA GLY A 598 26.65 -4.24 8.57
C GLY A 598 25.93 -4.31 7.22
N ILE A 599 24.85 -3.55 7.07
CA ILE A 599 23.98 -3.58 5.87
C ILE A 599 24.74 -3.33 4.55
N ASP A 600 25.76 -2.47 4.56
CA ASP A 600 26.49 -2.11 3.34
C ASP A 600 27.27 -3.30 2.75
N ARG A 601 27.66 -4.27 3.60
CA ARG A 601 28.31 -5.52 3.15
C ARG A 601 27.41 -6.37 2.25
N LEU A 602 26.09 -6.19 2.29
CA LEU A 602 25.16 -6.89 1.39
C LEU A 602 25.37 -6.51 -0.08
N ARG A 603 26.09 -5.41 -0.37
CA ARG A 603 26.51 -5.01 -1.72
C ARG A 603 27.70 -5.80 -2.26
N GLU A 604 28.51 -6.42 -1.39
CA GLU A 604 29.65 -7.26 -1.76
C GLU A 604 29.23 -8.62 -2.34
N ARG A 605 27.92 -8.96 -2.31
CA ARG A 605 27.40 -10.28 -2.68
C ARG A 605 27.70 -10.63 -4.15
N PRO A 606 28.23 -11.84 -4.46
CA PRO A 606 28.67 -12.18 -5.81
C PRO A 606 27.57 -12.07 -6.88
N GLY A 607 27.86 -11.37 -7.98
CA GLY A 607 26.94 -11.25 -9.12
C GLY A 607 25.61 -10.56 -8.82
N SER A 608 25.57 -9.73 -7.77
CA SER A 608 24.45 -8.85 -7.39
C SER A 608 23.05 -9.50 -7.36
N PHE A 609 22.99 -10.82 -7.10
CA PHE A 609 21.78 -11.63 -7.26
C PHE A 609 20.54 -11.06 -6.55
N PRO A 610 19.32 -11.36 -7.07
CA PRO A 610 18.03 -10.99 -6.48
C PRO A 610 17.97 -11.12 -4.95
N LEU A 611 17.93 -9.98 -4.26
CA LEU A 611 17.85 -9.89 -2.80
C LEU A 611 16.68 -8.99 -2.41
N VAL A 612 15.82 -9.51 -1.53
CA VAL A 612 14.72 -8.76 -0.91
C VAL A 612 14.87 -8.82 0.61
N LEU A 613 14.86 -7.67 1.28
CA LEU A 613 14.83 -7.55 2.73
C LEU A 613 13.40 -7.20 3.17
N THR A 614 12.85 -7.83 4.20
CA THR A 614 11.49 -7.56 4.69
C THR A 614 11.41 -6.97 6.12
N PRO A 615 12.23 -5.98 6.53
CA PRO A 615 12.30 -5.53 7.93
C PRO A 615 11.04 -4.88 8.49
N HIS A 616 10.71 -5.17 9.75
CA HIS A 616 9.85 -4.35 10.60
C HIS A 616 10.65 -3.15 11.15
N PRO A 617 10.01 -2.11 11.72
CA PRO A 617 10.71 -0.88 12.14
C PRO A 617 11.91 -1.09 13.08
N GLY A 618 11.82 -2.03 14.03
CA GLY A 618 12.95 -2.42 14.89
C GLY A 618 14.07 -3.23 14.21
N GLU A 619 13.79 -4.00 13.14
CA GLU A 619 14.82 -4.67 12.32
C GLU A 619 15.53 -3.64 11.44
N ALA A 620 14.76 -2.75 10.82
CA ALA A 620 15.26 -1.59 10.07
C ALA A 620 16.13 -0.67 10.92
N ALA A 621 15.74 -0.44 12.19
CA ALA A 621 16.54 0.34 13.15
C ALA A 621 17.92 -0.28 13.38
N ARG A 622 18.00 -1.60 13.62
CA ARG A 622 19.27 -2.34 13.74
C ARG A 622 20.11 -2.25 12.46
N LEU A 623 19.49 -2.53 11.31
CA LEU A 623 20.15 -2.51 9.99
C LEU A 623 20.74 -1.14 9.63
N LEU A 624 20.04 -0.05 9.93
CA LEU A 624 20.49 1.31 9.61
C LEU A 624 21.42 1.93 10.65
N GLY A 625 21.46 1.40 11.88
CA GLY A 625 22.06 2.07 13.04
C GLY A 625 21.21 3.24 13.56
N TRP A 626 19.88 3.15 13.42
CA TRP A 626 18.91 4.18 13.83
C TRP A 626 18.12 3.73 15.06
N THR A 627 17.35 4.62 15.68
CA THR A 627 16.34 4.24 16.68
C THR A 627 15.03 3.84 15.99
N THR A 628 14.25 2.93 16.59
CA THR A 628 12.91 2.57 16.09
C THR A 628 11.99 3.80 15.97
N ALA A 629 12.11 4.75 16.91
CA ALA A 629 11.39 6.02 16.86
C ALA A 629 11.76 6.83 15.60
N ARG A 630 13.05 6.95 15.27
CA ARG A 630 13.50 7.61 14.04
C ARG A 630 12.99 6.89 12.78
N VAL A 631 13.04 5.55 12.74
CA VAL A 631 12.51 4.77 11.62
C VAL A 631 11.00 4.97 11.45
N GLN A 632 10.25 5.12 12.54
CA GLN A 632 8.81 5.40 12.49
C GLN A 632 8.48 6.85 12.09
N ALA A 633 9.29 7.83 12.51
CA ALA A 633 9.15 9.22 12.09
C ALA A 633 9.58 9.45 10.63
N GLU A 634 10.60 8.75 10.15
CA GLU A 634 11.19 8.92 8.80
C GLU A 634 10.92 7.72 7.86
N ARG A 635 9.79 7.01 8.01
CA ARG A 635 9.47 5.75 7.26
C ARG A 635 9.83 5.79 5.76
N PRO A 636 9.48 6.83 4.97
CA PRO A 636 9.84 6.89 3.55
C PRO A 636 11.35 6.90 3.29
N ARG A 637 12.11 7.67 4.07
CA ARG A 637 13.57 7.76 3.97
C ARG A 637 14.25 6.49 4.46
N ALA A 638 13.74 5.89 5.54
CA ALA A 638 14.25 4.62 6.06
C ALA A 638 14.11 3.48 5.02
N ALA A 639 12.99 3.42 4.29
CA ALA A 639 12.81 2.44 3.22
C ALA A 639 13.83 2.62 2.07
N VAL A 640 13.98 3.85 1.56
CA VAL A 640 14.96 4.16 0.49
C VAL A 640 16.40 3.90 0.95
N GLU A 641 16.76 4.28 2.18
CA GLU A 641 18.12 4.10 2.69
C GLU A 641 18.46 2.62 2.94
N LEU A 642 17.50 1.79 3.35
CA LEU A 642 17.67 0.33 3.41
C LEU A 642 18.00 -0.25 2.02
N ALA A 643 17.21 0.13 1.00
CA ALA A 643 17.41 -0.37 -0.37
C ALA A 643 18.75 0.09 -0.95
N ARG A 644 19.10 1.37 -0.78
CA ARG A 644 20.36 1.98 -1.24
C ARG A 644 21.59 1.37 -0.57
N ARG A 645 21.57 1.20 0.76
CA ARG A 645 22.72 0.63 1.51
C ARG A 645 22.89 -0.86 1.24
N ALA A 646 21.81 -1.65 1.16
CA ALA A 646 21.90 -3.07 0.83
C ALA A 646 22.17 -3.34 -0.67
N GLY A 647 21.95 -2.35 -1.55
CA GLY A 647 21.89 -2.57 -3.00
C GLY A 647 20.85 -3.64 -3.37
N ALA A 648 19.67 -3.57 -2.73
CA ALA A 648 18.64 -4.62 -2.73
C ALA A 648 17.24 -3.99 -2.64
N VAL A 649 16.19 -4.79 -2.81
CA VAL A 649 14.82 -4.31 -2.56
C VAL A 649 14.51 -4.38 -1.07
N ALA A 650 13.94 -3.32 -0.49
CA ALA A 650 13.58 -3.26 0.92
C ALA A 650 12.07 -3.07 1.11
N VAL A 651 11.44 -3.98 1.86
CA VAL A 651 10.02 -3.94 2.25
C VAL A 651 9.92 -3.57 3.73
N LEU A 652 9.67 -2.29 4.03
CA LEU A 652 9.55 -1.79 5.41
C LEU A 652 8.12 -2.03 5.93
N LYS A 653 7.95 -3.12 6.69
CA LYS A 653 6.67 -3.60 7.24
C LYS A 653 6.00 -2.54 8.15
N GLY A 654 4.67 -2.57 8.21
CA GLY A 654 3.83 -1.73 9.08
C GLY A 654 2.59 -1.16 8.38
N ALA A 655 1.82 -0.32 9.10
CA ALA A 655 0.77 0.49 8.48
C ALA A 655 1.39 1.39 7.39
N GLY A 656 0.82 1.37 6.19
CA GLY A 656 1.50 1.87 4.99
C GLY A 656 2.82 1.12 4.78
N THR A 657 2.76 -0.15 4.35
CA THR A 657 3.99 -0.92 4.08
C THR A 657 4.66 -0.36 2.82
N LEU A 658 5.94 0.01 2.96
CA LEU A 658 6.73 0.65 1.91
C LEU A 658 7.60 -0.38 1.21
N ILE A 659 7.76 -0.24 -0.10
CA ILE A 659 8.68 -1.04 -0.91
C ILE A 659 9.60 -0.08 -1.65
N ALA A 660 10.90 -0.16 -1.39
CA ALA A 660 11.93 0.63 -2.05
C ALA A 660 12.82 -0.24 -2.95
N GLY A 661 13.11 0.25 -4.14
CA GLY A 661 14.10 -0.32 -5.05
C GLY A 661 15.48 0.34 -4.89
N PRO A 662 16.58 -0.35 -5.27
CA PRO A 662 17.93 0.21 -5.17
C PRO A 662 18.21 1.33 -6.18
N GLY A 663 17.34 1.55 -7.17
CA GLY A 663 17.37 2.69 -8.10
C GLY A 663 16.63 3.93 -7.59
N GLY A 664 16.22 3.94 -6.31
CA GLY A 664 15.48 5.05 -5.70
C GLY A 664 13.98 5.03 -5.97
N GLU A 665 13.43 3.95 -6.52
CA GLU A 665 11.98 3.78 -6.68
C GLU A 665 11.32 3.55 -5.31
N LEU A 666 10.18 4.20 -5.05
CA LEU A 666 9.44 4.03 -3.79
C LEU A 666 7.95 3.80 -4.05
N TYR A 667 7.40 2.78 -3.40
CA TYR A 667 6.00 2.38 -3.46
C TYR A 667 5.40 2.22 -2.06
N ILE A 668 4.09 2.40 -1.95
CA ILE A 668 3.33 2.17 -0.71
C ILE A 668 2.09 1.31 -0.96
N CYS A 669 1.88 0.31 -0.11
CA CYS A 669 0.61 -0.40 -0.02
C CYS A 669 -0.28 0.26 1.04
N THR A 670 -1.40 0.85 0.61
CA THR A 670 -2.43 1.48 1.47
C THR A 670 -3.48 0.48 1.97
N ARG A 671 -3.48 -0.76 1.48
CA ARG A 671 -4.33 -1.86 1.94
C ARG A 671 -3.78 -2.55 3.20
N GLY A 672 -4.64 -3.28 3.90
CA GLY A 672 -4.30 -4.09 5.08
C GLY A 672 -5.15 -3.75 6.31
N HIS A 673 -5.37 -4.73 7.19
CA HIS A 673 -6.22 -4.58 8.38
C HIS A 673 -5.40 -4.44 9.68
N PRO A 674 -5.78 -3.58 10.64
CA PRO A 674 -5.04 -3.44 11.92
C PRO A 674 -4.86 -4.76 12.69
N GLY A 675 -5.80 -5.70 12.57
CA GLY A 675 -5.70 -7.05 13.14
C GLY A 675 -4.52 -7.90 12.63
N MET A 676 -3.86 -7.46 11.54
CA MET A 676 -2.59 -8.04 11.06
C MET A 676 -1.39 -7.70 11.96
N ALA A 677 -1.56 -6.94 13.05
CA ALA A 677 -0.55 -6.73 14.09
C ALA A 677 -0.33 -7.98 14.98
N SER A 678 -0.14 -9.14 14.34
CA SER A 678 -0.08 -10.47 14.95
C SER A 678 1.19 -11.21 14.56
N ALA A 679 1.63 -12.16 15.39
CA ALA A 679 2.79 -13.01 15.09
C ALA A 679 2.59 -13.86 13.82
N GLY A 680 3.67 -14.17 13.12
CA GLY A 680 3.66 -15.00 11.90
C GLY A 680 3.42 -14.26 10.58
N MET A 681 3.01 -12.98 10.61
CA MET A 681 2.75 -12.21 9.39
C MET A 681 4.03 -11.86 8.61
N GLY A 682 5.16 -11.67 9.30
CA GLY A 682 6.47 -11.50 8.66
C GLY A 682 6.88 -12.76 7.89
N ASP A 683 6.82 -13.91 8.55
CA ASP A 683 7.12 -15.22 7.95
C ASP A 683 6.24 -15.49 6.73
N ALA A 684 4.93 -15.23 6.84
CA ALA A 684 3.98 -15.36 5.75
C ALA A 684 4.36 -14.47 4.54
N LEU A 685 4.63 -13.18 4.77
CA LEU A 685 5.06 -12.26 3.72
C LEU A 685 6.37 -12.70 3.05
N ALA A 686 7.37 -13.13 3.82
CA ALA A 686 8.64 -13.61 3.31
C ALA A 686 8.47 -14.86 2.42
N GLY A 687 7.58 -15.77 2.80
CA GLY A 687 7.15 -16.91 1.98
C GLY A 687 6.50 -16.49 0.65
N ILE A 688 5.59 -15.52 0.69
CA ILE A 688 4.88 -15.00 -0.50
C ILE A 688 5.87 -14.34 -1.47
N VAL A 689 6.81 -13.51 -0.99
CA VAL A 689 7.89 -12.93 -1.81
C VAL A 689 8.72 -14.06 -2.46
N GLY A 690 9.11 -15.08 -1.70
CA GLY A 690 9.85 -16.24 -2.20
C GLY A 690 9.12 -16.98 -3.33
N ALA A 691 7.79 -17.12 -3.23
CA ALA A 691 6.97 -17.75 -4.26
C ALA A 691 6.89 -16.96 -5.57
N PHE A 692 6.91 -15.62 -5.52
CA PHE A 692 6.91 -14.79 -6.72
C PHE A 692 8.28 -14.73 -7.39
N LEU A 693 9.35 -14.67 -6.62
CA LEU A 693 10.72 -14.87 -7.12
C LEU A 693 10.87 -16.25 -7.80
N ALA A 694 10.29 -17.31 -7.22
CA ALA A 694 10.37 -18.67 -7.78
C ALA A 694 9.59 -18.84 -9.10
N GLN A 695 8.46 -18.14 -9.22
CA GLN A 695 7.68 -18.01 -10.45
C GLN A 695 8.37 -17.11 -11.50
N GLY A 696 9.44 -16.40 -11.13
CA GLY A 696 10.32 -15.67 -12.05
C GLY A 696 10.07 -14.17 -12.15
N LEU A 697 9.45 -13.55 -11.14
CA LEU A 697 9.36 -12.09 -11.07
C LEU A 697 10.68 -11.51 -10.56
N GLU A 698 11.07 -10.36 -11.11
CA GLU A 698 12.19 -9.55 -10.61
C GLU A 698 11.96 -9.07 -9.16
N PRO A 699 13.02 -8.79 -8.37
CA PRO A 699 12.94 -8.48 -6.94
C PRO A 699 11.85 -7.47 -6.56
N LEU A 700 11.76 -6.37 -7.31
CA LEU A 700 10.81 -5.30 -7.04
C LEU A 700 9.39 -5.77 -7.35
N ALA A 701 9.14 -6.31 -8.55
CA ALA A 701 7.84 -6.85 -8.93
C ALA A 701 7.34 -7.94 -7.97
N ALA A 702 8.21 -8.85 -7.56
CA ALA A 702 7.90 -9.89 -6.57
C ALA A 702 7.49 -9.29 -5.21
N ALA A 703 8.19 -8.25 -4.75
CA ALA A 703 7.86 -7.53 -3.52
C ALA A 703 6.54 -6.74 -3.61
N LEU A 704 6.29 -5.99 -4.70
CA LEU A 704 5.06 -5.22 -4.88
C LEU A 704 3.83 -6.14 -4.91
N VAL A 705 3.90 -7.23 -5.68
CA VAL A 705 2.82 -8.24 -5.74
C VAL A 705 2.63 -8.92 -4.39
N ALA A 706 3.71 -9.36 -3.74
CA ALA A 706 3.63 -10.05 -2.45
C ALA A 706 2.98 -9.20 -1.36
N VAL A 707 3.38 -7.92 -1.22
CA VAL A 707 2.82 -7.02 -0.20
C VAL A 707 1.34 -6.77 -0.47
N PHE A 708 0.94 -6.51 -1.71
CA PHE A 708 -0.47 -6.24 -2.04
C PHE A 708 -1.36 -7.49 -1.84
N VAL A 709 -0.90 -8.67 -2.27
CA VAL A 709 -1.61 -9.95 -2.06
C VAL A 709 -1.72 -10.28 -0.57
N HIS A 710 -0.65 -10.09 0.20
CA HIS A 710 -0.64 -10.27 1.66
C HIS A 710 -1.60 -9.29 2.35
N ALA A 711 -1.57 -8.01 1.98
CA ALA A 711 -2.46 -6.99 2.53
C ALA A 711 -3.94 -7.30 2.25
N LEU A 712 -4.28 -7.63 0.99
CA LEU A 712 -5.65 -8.00 0.61
C LEU A 712 -6.10 -9.30 1.30
N ALA A 713 -5.25 -10.33 1.39
CA ALA A 713 -5.58 -11.56 2.11
C ALA A 713 -5.80 -11.30 3.62
N GLY A 714 -5.10 -10.33 4.21
CA GLY A 714 -5.32 -9.89 5.58
C GLY A 714 -6.61 -9.08 5.78
N GLU A 715 -7.05 -8.31 4.78
CA GLU A 715 -8.39 -7.71 4.76
C GLU A 715 -9.49 -8.79 4.67
N LEU A 716 -9.35 -9.76 3.75
CA LEU A 716 -10.30 -10.87 3.56
C LEU A 716 -10.33 -11.88 4.73
N ALA A 717 -9.33 -11.86 5.61
CA ALA A 717 -9.25 -12.68 6.81
C ALA A 717 -9.79 -11.96 8.07
N ALA A 718 -10.05 -10.65 8.00
CA ALA A 718 -10.58 -9.86 9.10
C ALA A 718 -12.12 -9.97 9.17
N PRO A 719 -12.72 -10.25 10.35
CA PRO A 719 -14.18 -10.33 10.48
C PRO A 719 -14.83 -8.98 10.82
N ALA A 720 -14.09 -8.03 11.41
CA ALA A 720 -14.53 -6.67 11.74
C ALA A 720 -13.32 -5.79 12.12
N GLU A 721 -13.49 -4.45 12.19
CA GLU A 721 -12.46 -3.51 12.65
C GLU A 721 -11.84 -3.94 13.99
N GLY A 722 -10.51 -3.87 14.09
CA GLY A 722 -9.76 -4.12 15.33
C GLY A 722 -9.63 -5.60 15.76
N ILE A 723 -10.39 -6.54 15.19
CA ILE A 723 -10.29 -7.96 15.54
C ILE A 723 -8.96 -8.56 15.05
N PRO A 724 -8.17 -9.25 15.91
CA PRO A 724 -6.93 -9.90 15.51
C PRO A 724 -7.11 -10.96 14.42
N VAL A 725 -6.14 -11.01 13.49
CA VAL A 725 -6.07 -11.98 12.40
C VAL A 725 -4.83 -12.85 12.60
N GLN A 726 -4.98 -14.17 12.60
CA GLN A 726 -3.85 -15.11 12.67
C GLN A 726 -3.18 -15.27 11.30
N ALA A 727 -1.87 -15.50 11.26
CA ALA A 727 -1.14 -15.73 10.02
C ALA A 727 -1.71 -16.92 9.21
N THR A 728 -2.19 -17.96 9.88
CA THR A 728 -2.89 -19.11 9.27
C THR A 728 -4.18 -18.69 8.54
N GLN A 729 -4.97 -17.77 9.09
CA GLN A 729 -6.21 -17.25 8.48
C GLN A 729 -5.92 -16.36 7.26
N LEU A 730 -4.83 -15.58 7.29
CA LEU A 730 -4.36 -14.85 6.11
C LEU A 730 -3.91 -15.83 5.02
N ILE A 731 -3.11 -16.84 5.39
CA ILE A 731 -2.55 -17.83 4.47
C ILE A 731 -3.63 -18.63 3.74
N THR A 732 -4.78 -18.90 4.35
CA THR A 732 -5.93 -19.55 3.65
C THR A 732 -6.68 -18.62 2.71
N ARG A 733 -6.58 -17.29 2.87
CA ARG A 733 -7.18 -16.28 1.96
C ARG A 733 -6.31 -15.89 0.78
N LEU A 734 -5.03 -16.28 0.73
CA LEU A 734 -4.13 -15.96 -0.38
C LEU A 734 -4.67 -16.36 -1.78
N PRO A 735 -5.28 -17.54 -2.00
CA PRO A 735 -5.86 -17.88 -3.30
C PRO A 735 -7.03 -16.98 -3.71
N GLU A 736 -7.86 -16.56 -2.74
CA GLU A 736 -8.99 -15.67 -2.95
C GLU A 736 -8.52 -14.25 -3.31
N ALA A 737 -7.51 -13.74 -2.60
CA ALA A 737 -6.88 -12.45 -2.92
C ALA A 737 -6.32 -12.44 -4.35
N LEU A 738 -5.62 -13.51 -4.75
CA LEU A 738 -5.07 -13.65 -6.10
C LEU A 738 -6.15 -13.71 -7.20
N ASP A 739 -7.26 -14.38 -6.92
CA ASP A 739 -8.40 -14.47 -7.83
C ASP A 739 -9.12 -13.12 -7.99
N ARG A 740 -9.41 -12.40 -6.89
CA ARG A 740 -10.00 -11.05 -6.93
C ARG A 740 -9.13 -10.07 -7.73
N ILE A 741 -7.83 -10.06 -7.51
CA ILE A 741 -6.88 -9.21 -8.28
C ILE A 741 -6.91 -9.57 -9.76
N ARG A 742 -6.87 -10.87 -10.12
CA ARG A 742 -6.93 -11.31 -11.53
C ARG A 742 -8.26 -11.00 -12.24
N ARG A 743 -9.36 -10.93 -11.50
CA ARG A 743 -10.68 -10.50 -12.02
C ARG A 743 -10.83 -8.98 -12.10
N GLY A 744 -9.90 -8.21 -11.52
CA GLY A 744 -9.89 -6.75 -11.55
C GLY A 744 -10.87 -6.08 -10.59
N SER A 745 -11.37 -6.79 -9.56
CA SER A 745 -12.42 -6.27 -8.67
C SER A 745 -12.00 -6.22 -7.20
N PRO A 746 -12.39 -5.18 -6.42
CA PRO A 746 -13.18 -4.00 -6.78
C PRO A 746 -12.40 -2.68 -6.76
N GLY A 747 -13.04 -1.65 -7.32
CA GLY A 747 -12.88 -0.29 -6.81
C GLY A 747 -11.77 0.56 -7.42
N SER A 748 -11.47 0.40 -8.71
CA SER A 748 -11.03 1.59 -9.46
C SER A 748 -12.13 2.65 -9.39
N ALA A 749 -11.79 3.93 -9.37
CA ALA A 749 -12.76 5.01 -9.19
C ALA A 749 -13.72 5.19 -10.38
N ALA A 750 -13.57 4.41 -11.45
CA ALA A 750 -14.64 4.18 -12.44
C ALA A 750 -15.96 3.77 -11.77
N ALA A 751 -15.91 3.05 -10.64
CA ALA A 751 -17.08 2.70 -9.83
C ALA A 751 -17.82 3.91 -9.22
N LEU A 752 -17.15 5.06 -9.05
CA LEU A 752 -17.82 6.31 -8.63
C LEU A 752 -18.52 7.01 -9.81
N GLY A 753 -18.07 6.76 -11.04
CA GLY A 753 -18.56 7.45 -12.25
C GLY A 753 -18.13 8.92 -12.35
N ILE A 754 -17.08 9.33 -11.62
CA ILE A 754 -16.58 10.71 -11.60
C ILE A 754 -15.20 10.76 -12.28
N PRO A 755 -15.06 11.38 -13.47
CA PRO A 755 -13.77 11.55 -14.14
C PRO A 755 -12.76 12.30 -13.28
N GLY A 756 -11.48 11.93 -13.38
CA GLY A 756 -10.38 12.55 -12.63
C GLY A 756 -10.28 12.16 -11.16
N VAL A 757 -11.18 11.34 -10.61
CA VAL A 757 -11.07 10.83 -9.23
C VAL A 757 -10.36 9.47 -9.21
N ALA A 758 -9.61 9.20 -8.15
CA ALA A 758 -9.07 7.90 -7.76
C ALA A 758 -9.36 7.61 -6.27
N TRP A 759 -9.45 6.34 -5.89
CA TRP A 759 -9.45 5.94 -4.48
C TRP A 759 -7.99 5.80 -3.98
N LEU A 760 -7.64 6.38 -2.82
CA LEU A 760 -6.34 6.14 -2.18
C LEU A 760 -6.28 4.72 -1.57
N ARG A 761 -7.43 4.23 -1.10
CA ARG A 761 -7.67 2.85 -0.67
C ARG A 761 -9.11 2.48 -1.02
N PRO A 762 -9.35 1.61 -2.02
CA PRO A 762 -10.70 1.17 -2.34
C PRO A 762 -11.32 0.32 -1.19
N PRO A 763 -12.63 0.46 -0.91
CA PRO A 763 -13.35 -0.48 -0.04
C PRO A 763 -13.40 -1.89 -0.66
N LEU A 764 -13.75 -2.92 0.13
CA LEU A 764 -14.07 -4.24 -0.41
C LEU A 764 -15.52 -4.29 -0.97
N GLU A 765 -15.75 -5.20 -1.91
CA GLU A 765 -17.10 -5.60 -2.33
C GLU A 765 -17.88 -6.15 -1.13
N GLY A 766 -18.90 -5.40 -0.71
CA GLY A 766 -19.76 -5.72 0.43
C GLY A 766 -19.83 -4.61 1.48
N ASP A 767 -18.75 -3.83 1.65
CA ASP A 767 -18.59 -2.86 2.76
C ASP A 767 -19.29 -1.51 2.50
N GLY A 768 -20.57 -1.55 2.12
CA GLY A 768 -21.41 -0.34 2.03
C GLY A 768 -21.02 0.66 0.95
N ALA A 769 -20.38 0.22 -0.15
CA ALA A 769 -20.21 1.05 -1.34
C ALA A 769 -21.59 1.57 -1.84
N PRO A 770 -21.74 2.87 -2.15
CA PRO A 770 -23.02 3.42 -2.59
C PRO A 770 -23.45 2.77 -3.91
N VAL A 771 -24.65 2.18 -3.90
CA VAL A 771 -25.19 1.40 -5.03
C VAL A 771 -25.83 2.34 -6.06
N GLY A 772 -25.02 2.79 -7.03
CA GLY A 772 -25.45 3.45 -8.28
C GLY A 772 -25.52 4.98 -8.26
#